data_AF-A0A3B9KUS2-F1
#
_entry.id   AF-A0A3B9KUS2-F1
#
_cell.length_a   1.000
_cell.length_b   1.000
_cell.length_c   1.000
_cell.angle_alpha   90.00
_cell.angle_beta   90.00
_cell.angle_gamma   90.00
#
_symmetry.space_group_name_H-M   'P 1'
#
loop_
_entity.id
_entity.type
_entity.pdbx_description
1 polymer ?
#
loop_
_entity_poly.entity_id
_entity_poly.type
_entity_poly.pdbx_seq_one_letter_code
_entity_poly.pdbx_strand_id
1 'polypeptide(L)'
;IVAICNCAPGVCNALRTSQLFNTPNMSASAYRAHVEKDKCVACGKCVEVCPVGAAKLGQKLCKKDGSAVKYPKTKLPDARRWSAKNWNYNYREDAKINCYDTGTAPCKTACPVHLSVQGYVKMAAEGRYDEALKLIKQDNPLPMICGAVCNRRCEDACTRGTVDEPIAIDEIKKFIASRDLNKKDRYVPLCEKHDGGMWGDDYKIAVIGSGPAGLSAAYFLRRDGYPVTIFEKENRAGGMLSHGIPSYRLEKNVLDAEIDVIKEMGVEFRFGTEVGKDVTIADLRKQGYKAFFIAIGMQGGRLAGVPGEDAAGVETGVSFLRRINNDHSVRLNGKTIVIGGGNVAIDVAGSALRAGSDEVTMFCLEQRDEMPAAKDEIKEAIEDGVKIDNGWGPKEVISENGRVSAVVFKRCTRVFDEEHKFAPVYDENDTITVPCDNLLLSIGQSVVWGDLLKDTKVELRRNGTVVADPVTLQTAEPDIFVGGDVFSGARFAIDAIAGGREGAVSINRFVHPGNSLTIARDLRKFIELDKGDIEDPTSMECFDNAPRQIPGKKAGRASATFEDLRLTFTEEQVKKEAARCLGCGATTVDTNRCIGCGLCTTKCEFDAIHLTRDVPAASKMYRSEDKVKALLPYMAKRTFKILFTKPKDE
;
A
#
# COMPACT_ATOMS: atom_id res chain seq x y z
N ILE A 1 24.90 -31.64 -7.42
CA ILE A 1 23.60 -30.95 -7.25
C ILE A 1 22.58 -31.77 -8.02
N VAL A 2 21.47 -32.20 -7.41
CA VAL A 2 20.39 -32.83 -8.21
C VAL A 2 19.10 -32.07 -7.88
N ALA A 3 19.00 -30.90 -8.52
CA ALA A 3 17.96 -29.87 -8.46
C ALA A 3 17.71 -29.17 -7.11
N ILE A 4 17.83 -27.84 -7.14
CA ILE A 4 17.18 -26.95 -6.17
C ILE A 4 15.67 -27.06 -6.43
N CYS A 5 14.90 -27.59 -5.49
CA CYS A 5 13.44 -27.61 -5.61
C CYS A 5 12.90 -26.17 -5.46
N ASN A 6 12.54 -25.55 -6.58
CA ASN A 6 11.95 -24.21 -6.65
C ASN A 6 10.43 -24.26 -6.92
N CYS A 7 9.83 -25.46 -6.94
CA CYS A 7 8.42 -25.61 -7.23
C CYS A 7 7.57 -24.90 -6.17
N ALA A 8 6.45 -24.31 -6.59
CA ALA A 8 5.48 -23.78 -5.66
C ALA A 8 4.79 -24.92 -4.88
N PRO A 9 4.49 -24.75 -3.58
CA PRO A 9 3.68 -25.71 -2.80
C PRO A 9 2.29 -25.93 -3.41
N GLY A 10 1.82 -24.93 -4.15
CA GLY A 10 0.58 -24.99 -4.92
C GLY A 10 0.60 -26.03 -6.04
N VAL A 11 1.76 -26.57 -6.46
CA VAL A 11 1.86 -27.47 -7.63
C VAL A 11 2.56 -28.78 -7.29
N CYS A 12 3.62 -28.75 -6.48
CA CYS A 12 4.46 -29.93 -6.24
C CYS A 12 3.87 -30.90 -5.20
N ASN A 13 3.49 -32.11 -5.64
CA ASN A 13 3.00 -33.16 -4.74
C ASN A 13 4.01 -33.54 -3.66
N ALA A 14 5.31 -33.58 -3.95
CA ALA A 14 6.33 -33.89 -2.94
C ALA A 14 6.39 -32.82 -1.83
N LEU A 15 6.35 -31.52 -2.19
CA LEU A 15 6.29 -30.43 -1.21
C LEU A 15 4.99 -30.47 -0.42
N ARG A 16 3.86 -30.71 -1.09
CA ARG A 16 2.55 -30.86 -0.45
C ARG A 16 2.56 -31.97 0.60
N THR A 17 3.03 -33.16 0.25
CA THR A 17 3.15 -34.32 1.15
C THR A 17 4.11 -34.02 2.30
N SER A 18 5.27 -33.44 2.01
CA SER A 18 6.29 -33.07 3.00
C SER A 18 5.75 -32.06 4.02
N GLN A 19 5.05 -31.03 3.58
CA GLN A 19 4.48 -30.01 4.45
C GLN A 19 3.25 -30.54 5.22
N LEU A 20 2.36 -31.30 4.58
CA LEU A 20 1.20 -31.93 5.23
C LEU A 20 1.64 -32.82 6.40
N PHE A 21 2.64 -33.67 6.19
CA PHE A 21 3.15 -34.55 7.25
C PHE A 21 4.18 -33.89 8.16
N ASN A 22 4.51 -32.61 7.97
CA ASN A 22 5.56 -31.90 8.69
C ASN A 22 6.90 -32.68 8.69
N THR A 23 7.24 -33.21 7.51
CA THR A 23 8.42 -34.04 7.22
C THR A 23 9.30 -33.35 6.17
N PRO A 24 9.91 -32.20 6.50
CA PRO A 24 10.69 -31.39 5.56
C PRO A 24 11.83 -32.18 4.93
N ASN A 25 12.41 -33.17 5.63
CA ASN A 25 13.45 -34.06 5.11
C ASN A 25 13.03 -34.90 3.89
N MET A 26 11.73 -35.06 3.62
CA MET A 26 11.26 -35.69 2.38
C MET A 26 11.57 -34.86 1.13
N SER A 27 11.74 -33.55 1.29
CA SER A 27 11.95 -32.60 0.18
C SER A 27 13.14 -31.66 0.40
N ALA A 28 13.81 -31.74 1.56
CA ALA A 28 14.92 -30.88 1.91
C ALA A 28 16.22 -31.33 1.24
N SER A 29 17.01 -30.36 0.81
CA SER A 29 18.40 -30.58 0.42
C SER A 29 19.30 -30.80 1.65
N ALA A 30 20.58 -31.10 1.42
CA ALA A 30 21.59 -31.14 2.49
C ALA A 30 21.92 -29.76 3.08
N TYR A 31 21.29 -28.69 2.56
CA TYR A 31 21.53 -27.31 2.96
C TYR A 31 20.35 -26.74 3.75
N ARG A 32 20.62 -25.79 4.64
CA ARG A 32 19.62 -24.97 5.31
C ARG A 32 20.02 -23.51 5.23
N ALA A 33 19.03 -22.63 5.24
CA ALA A 33 19.26 -21.19 5.25
C ALA A 33 19.47 -20.71 6.69
N HIS A 34 20.43 -19.82 6.90
CA HIS A 34 20.74 -19.16 8.16
C HIS A 34 20.84 -17.67 7.94
N VAL A 35 20.38 -16.89 8.93
CA VAL A 35 20.36 -15.43 8.86
C VAL A 35 21.40 -14.85 9.82
N GLU A 36 22.24 -13.97 9.30
CA GLU A 36 23.09 -13.09 10.10
C GLU A 36 22.23 -11.91 10.56
N LYS A 37 21.74 -11.98 11.80
CA LYS A 37 20.76 -11.04 12.36
C LYS A 37 21.22 -9.58 12.24
N ASP A 38 22.51 -9.31 12.44
CA ASP A 38 23.06 -7.95 12.46
C ASP A 38 23.04 -7.28 11.10
N LYS A 39 23.31 -8.03 10.03
CA LYS A 39 23.18 -7.56 8.63
C LYS A 39 21.73 -7.49 8.16
N CYS A 40 20.83 -8.26 8.78
CA CYS A 40 19.43 -8.28 8.37
C CYS A 40 18.72 -6.96 8.71
N VAL A 41 18.01 -6.43 7.70
CA VAL A 41 17.22 -5.19 7.78
C VAL A 41 15.71 -5.45 7.70
N ALA A 42 15.27 -6.71 7.75
CA ALA A 42 13.85 -7.08 7.64
C ALA A 42 13.08 -6.46 6.46
N CYS A 43 13.69 -6.34 5.27
CA CYS A 43 12.97 -5.90 4.08
C CYS A 43 11.79 -6.85 3.73
N GLY A 44 11.89 -8.13 4.10
CA GLY A 44 10.84 -9.14 3.98
C GLY A 44 10.82 -9.90 2.64
N LYS A 45 11.69 -9.57 1.68
CA LYS A 45 11.69 -10.20 0.35
C LYS A 45 12.03 -11.69 0.36
N CYS A 46 12.88 -12.11 1.28
CA CYS A 46 13.18 -13.52 1.54
C CYS A 46 11.99 -14.30 2.13
N VAL A 47 11.10 -13.63 2.85
CA VAL A 47 9.90 -14.21 3.46
C VAL A 47 8.82 -14.42 2.40
N GLU A 48 8.55 -13.38 1.60
CA GLU A 48 7.54 -13.38 0.52
C GLU A 48 7.82 -14.51 -0.52
N VAL A 49 9.09 -14.83 -0.78
CA VAL A 49 9.49 -15.89 -1.73
C VAL A 49 9.59 -17.28 -1.09
N CYS A 50 9.50 -17.41 0.24
CA CYS A 50 9.72 -18.69 0.91
C CYS A 50 8.58 -19.67 0.57
N PRO A 51 8.84 -20.81 -0.09
CA PRO A 51 7.76 -21.71 -0.50
C PRO A 51 7.13 -22.40 0.71
N VAL A 52 7.92 -22.69 1.74
CA VAL A 52 7.48 -23.49 2.88
C VAL A 52 7.24 -22.65 4.14
N GLY A 53 7.30 -21.31 4.07
CA GLY A 53 7.15 -20.46 5.26
C GLY A 53 8.17 -20.72 6.38
N ALA A 54 9.39 -21.13 6.01
CA ALA A 54 10.49 -21.32 6.95
C ALA A 54 11.14 -19.98 7.33
N ALA A 55 11.26 -19.04 6.40
CA ALA A 55 11.68 -17.68 6.68
C ALA A 55 10.46 -16.85 7.10
N LYS A 56 10.54 -16.16 8.24
CA LYS A 56 9.50 -15.24 8.72
C LYS A 56 10.15 -13.99 9.31
N LEU A 57 9.44 -12.87 9.24
CA LEU A 57 9.83 -11.66 9.95
C LEU A 57 9.56 -11.81 11.46
N GLY A 58 10.44 -11.20 12.23
CA GLY A 58 10.33 -11.06 13.67
C GLY A 58 10.97 -9.76 14.15
N GLN A 59 11.03 -9.61 15.47
CA GLN A 59 11.66 -8.52 16.19
C GLN A 59 13.19 -8.72 16.24
N LYS A 60 13.94 -7.67 15.94
CA LYS A 60 15.40 -7.60 16.10
C LYS A 60 15.78 -7.07 17.47
N LEU A 61 15.11 -6.01 17.92
CA LEU A 61 15.36 -5.34 19.20
C LEU A 61 15.21 -6.32 20.37
N CYS A 62 16.05 -6.15 21.39
CA CYS A 62 15.93 -6.92 22.62
C CYS A 62 14.63 -6.59 23.34
N LYS A 63 14.19 -7.51 24.20
CA LYS A 63 13.07 -7.29 25.10
C LYS A 63 13.42 -6.29 26.18
N LYS A 64 12.42 -5.78 26.89
CA LYS A 64 12.63 -4.83 28.01
C LYS A 64 13.58 -5.34 29.09
N ASP A 65 13.67 -6.66 29.27
CA ASP A 65 14.59 -7.32 30.20
C ASP A 65 16.01 -7.54 29.63
N GLY A 66 16.31 -7.00 28.45
CA GLY A 66 17.58 -7.16 27.72
C GLY A 66 17.73 -8.51 27.01
N SER A 67 16.74 -9.42 27.11
CA SER A 67 16.84 -10.73 26.49
C SER A 67 16.54 -10.70 24.99
N ALA A 68 17.27 -11.51 24.23
CA ALA A 68 16.98 -11.70 22.81
C ALA A 68 15.71 -12.54 22.61
N VAL A 69 14.85 -12.12 21.67
CA VAL A 69 13.65 -12.87 21.27
C VAL A 69 14.03 -14.24 20.71
N LYS A 70 13.39 -15.30 21.22
CA LYS A 70 13.53 -16.68 20.72
C LYS A 70 12.30 -17.09 19.92
N TYR A 71 12.53 -17.76 18.80
CA TYR A 71 11.47 -18.20 17.89
C TYR A 71 11.29 -19.72 17.94
N PRO A 72 10.05 -20.21 17.82
CA PRO A 72 9.77 -21.65 17.84
C PRO A 72 10.34 -22.32 16.59
N LYS A 73 10.81 -23.57 16.76
CA LYS A 73 11.19 -24.46 15.66
C LYS A 73 10.12 -25.52 15.43
N THR A 74 9.85 -25.84 14.17
CA THR A 74 8.93 -26.91 13.79
C THR A 74 9.40 -28.22 14.37
N LYS A 75 8.50 -28.95 15.04
CA LYS A 75 8.81 -30.26 15.61
C LYS A 75 9.06 -31.26 14.46
N LEU A 76 10.02 -32.17 14.64
CA LEU A 76 10.37 -33.20 13.63
C LEU A 76 9.98 -34.61 14.09
N PRO A 77 9.69 -35.54 13.15
CA PRO A 77 9.34 -36.93 13.49
C PRO A 77 10.47 -37.73 14.12
N ASP A 78 11.71 -37.24 14.08
CA ASP A 78 12.90 -38.00 14.50
C ASP A 78 13.02 -38.17 16.02
N ALA A 79 12.32 -37.33 16.80
CA ALA A 79 12.44 -37.30 18.25
C ALA A 79 11.22 -37.86 19.01
N ARG A 80 10.12 -38.19 18.32
CA ARG A 80 8.88 -38.65 18.97
C ARG A 80 8.00 -39.50 18.05
N ARG A 81 6.99 -40.16 18.63
CA ARG A 81 5.93 -40.83 17.86
C ARG A 81 5.19 -39.80 17.00
N TRP A 82 5.03 -40.10 15.72
CA TRP A 82 4.38 -39.22 14.76
C TRP A 82 3.01 -39.80 14.39
N SER A 83 1.95 -39.01 14.57
CA SER A 83 0.57 -39.42 14.29
C SER A 83 -0.18 -38.33 13.53
N ALA A 84 -1.45 -38.59 13.18
CA ALA A 84 -2.31 -37.61 12.52
C ALA A 84 -2.45 -36.28 13.28
N LYS A 85 -2.27 -36.29 14.61
CA LYS A 85 -2.24 -35.07 15.44
C LYS A 85 -1.05 -34.14 15.14
N ASN A 86 -0.03 -34.63 14.44
CA ASN A 86 1.16 -33.86 14.08
C ASN A 86 1.16 -33.39 12.63
N TRP A 87 0.12 -33.72 11.86
CA TRP A 87 0.00 -33.29 10.48
C TRP A 87 -0.47 -31.83 10.43
N ASN A 88 0.01 -31.09 9.45
CA ASN A 88 -0.43 -29.72 9.17
C ASN A 88 -1.40 -29.72 7.99
N TYR A 89 -2.70 -29.84 8.27
CA TYR A 89 -3.72 -29.76 7.22
C TYR A 89 -3.81 -28.37 6.56
N ASN A 90 -3.38 -27.32 7.27
CA ASN A 90 -3.39 -25.93 6.82
C ASN A 90 -2.06 -25.48 6.22
N TYR A 91 -1.18 -26.42 5.84
CA TYR A 91 0.20 -26.10 5.44
C TYR A 91 0.34 -25.07 4.32
N ARG A 92 -0.67 -24.97 3.44
CA ARG A 92 -0.72 -23.99 2.35
C ARG A 92 -0.86 -22.57 2.87
N GLU A 93 -1.66 -22.40 3.92
CA GLU A 93 -1.91 -21.11 4.57
C GLU A 93 -0.79 -20.80 5.57
N ASP A 94 -0.36 -21.79 6.36
CA ASP A 94 0.73 -21.63 7.32
C ASP A 94 2.06 -21.26 6.64
N ALA A 95 2.27 -21.72 5.41
CA ALA A 95 3.44 -21.36 4.60
C ALA A 95 3.42 -19.89 4.14
N LYS A 96 2.26 -19.22 4.22
CA LYS A 96 2.04 -17.81 3.86
C LYS A 96 1.92 -16.89 5.07
N ILE A 97 2.20 -17.40 6.27
CA ILE A 97 2.35 -16.58 7.47
C ILE A 97 3.75 -15.93 7.42
N ASN A 98 3.78 -14.63 7.18
CA ASN A 98 5.03 -13.89 6.94
C ASN A 98 5.69 -13.37 8.23
N CYS A 99 4.98 -13.36 9.36
CA CYS A 99 5.45 -12.74 10.58
C CYS A 99 5.20 -13.68 11.77
N TYR A 100 6.10 -13.67 12.74
CA TYR A 100 5.83 -14.24 14.06
C TYR A 100 4.97 -13.28 14.89
N ASP A 101 4.31 -13.81 15.92
CA ASP A 101 3.40 -13.04 16.80
C ASP A 101 4.11 -11.95 17.61
N THR A 102 5.43 -12.06 17.76
CA THR A 102 6.28 -11.00 18.35
C THR A 102 6.31 -9.73 17.50
N GLY A 103 5.80 -9.79 16.26
CA GLY A 103 5.77 -8.69 15.34
C GLY A 103 7.10 -8.37 14.68
N THR A 104 7.09 -7.33 13.84
CA THR A 104 8.22 -6.79 13.11
C THR A 104 8.11 -5.27 13.01
N ALA A 105 8.92 -4.64 12.15
CA ALA A 105 9.01 -3.19 12.03
C ALA A 105 7.64 -2.52 11.77
N PRO A 106 7.21 -1.60 12.66
CA PRO A 106 5.91 -0.93 12.55
C PRO A 106 5.71 -0.17 11.24
N CYS A 107 6.78 0.40 10.67
CA CYS A 107 6.71 1.15 9.43
C CYS A 107 6.30 0.28 8.22
N LYS A 108 6.64 -1.02 8.21
CA LYS A 108 6.19 -1.97 7.18
C LYS A 108 4.75 -2.42 7.44
N THR A 109 4.37 -2.61 8.70
CA THR A 109 3.03 -3.12 9.07
C THR A 109 1.97 -2.05 8.81
N ALA A 110 2.25 -0.79 9.12
CA ALA A 110 1.34 0.34 8.95
C ALA A 110 1.17 0.79 7.49
N CYS A 111 2.16 0.52 6.62
CA CYS A 111 2.10 0.86 5.20
C CYS A 111 1.15 -0.09 4.46
N PRO A 112 0.10 0.39 3.75
CA PRO A 112 -0.86 -0.50 3.06
C PRO A 112 -0.25 -1.41 1.99
N VAL A 113 0.82 -0.96 1.34
CA VAL A 113 1.59 -1.76 0.35
C VAL A 113 2.73 -2.55 0.99
N HIS A 114 2.90 -2.46 2.31
CA HIS A 114 3.96 -3.12 3.09
C HIS A 114 5.37 -2.91 2.53
N LEU A 115 5.69 -1.65 2.19
CA LEU A 115 6.99 -1.27 1.67
C LEU A 115 8.13 -1.79 2.56
N SER A 116 9.24 -2.17 1.94
CA SER A 116 10.48 -2.55 2.61
C SER A 116 11.22 -1.33 3.20
N VAL A 117 10.56 -0.57 4.07
CA VAL A 117 11.05 0.70 4.63
C VAL A 117 12.45 0.59 5.18
N GLN A 118 12.67 -0.36 6.09
CA GLN A 118 13.99 -0.58 6.69
C GLN A 118 15.08 -0.90 5.67
N GLY A 119 14.72 -1.59 4.58
CA GLY A 119 15.64 -1.93 3.51
C GLY A 119 16.09 -0.70 2.73
N TYR A 120 15.14 0.08 2.20
CA TYR A 120 15.52 1.24 1.39
C TYR A 120 16.13 2.37 2.24
N VAL A 121 15.74 2.50 3.52
CA VAL A 121 16.40 3.44 4.47
C VAL A 121 17.84 3.01 4.71
N LYS A 122 18.11 1.71 4.92
CA LYS A 122 19.49 1.22 5.06
C LYS A 122 20.31 1.46 3.79
N MET A 123 19.76 1.14 2.62
CA MET A 123 20.42 1.41 1.34
C MET A 123 20.70 2.91 1.15
N ALA A 124 19.78 3.79 1.57
CA ALA A 124 19.98 5.23 1.52
C ALA A 124 21.12 5.72 2.42
N ALA A 125 21.25 5.16 3.64
CA ALA A 125 22.39 5.43 4.51
C ALA A 125 23.72 5.01 3.88
N GLU A 126 23.71 3.94 3.08
CA GLU A 126 24.87 3.40 2.36
C GLU A 126 25.14 4.10 1.00
N GLY A 127 24.29 5.05 0.58
CA GLY A 127 24.40 5.70 -0.73
C GLY A 127 23.93 4.85 -1.92
N ARG A 128 23.26 3.72 -1.68
CA ARG A 128 22.78 2.75 -2.68
C ARG A 128 21.41 3.13 -3.24
N TYR A 129 21.28 4.32 -3.82
CA TYR A 129 19.99 4.90 -4.19
C TYR A 129 19.26 4.16 -5.33
N ASP A 130 19.99 3.65 -6.32
CA ASP A 130 19.39 2.87 -7.43
C ASP A 130 18.76 1.57 -6.96
N GLU A 131 19.46 0.84 -6.09
CA GLU A 131 18.99 -0.40 -5.48
C GLU A 131 17.80 -0.13 -4.54
N ALA A 132 17.84 0.98 -3.81
CA ALA A 132 16.75 1.43 -2.96
C ALA A 132 15.48 1.73 -3.79
N LEU A 133 15.62 2.42 -4.93
CA LEU A 133 14.50 2.70 -5.84
C LEU A 133 13.92 1.40 -6.39
N LYS A 134 14.77 0.48 -6.85
CA LYS A 134 14.35 -0.85 -7.31
C LYS A 134 13.59 -1.61 -6.22
N LEU A 135 14.06 -1.57 -4.97
CA LEU A 135 13.41 -2.23 -3.84
C LEU A 135 12.03 -1.64 -3.55
N ILE A 136 11.89 -0.30 -3.56
CA ILE A 136 10.61 0.39 -3.40
C ILE A 136 9.63 -0.02 -4.49
N LYS A 137 10.08 -0.01 -5.75
CA LYS A 137 9.29 -0.35 -6.94
C LYS A 137 8.85 -1.82 -7.04
N GLN A 138 9.31 -2.69 -6.13
CA GLN A 138 8.74 -4.04 -6.00
C GLN A 138 7.32 -4.02 -5.43
N ASP A 139 6.96 -3.00 -4.64
CA ASP A 139 5.67 -2.89 -3.96
C ASP A 139 4.90 -1.59 -4.25
N ASN A 140 5.59 -0.50 -4.60
CA ASN A 140 4.97 0.78 -4.94
C ASN A 140 5.45 1.27 -6.32
N PRO A 141 4.58 1.33 -7.34
CA PRO A 141 4.94 1.86 -8.66
C PRO A 141 4.98 3.39 -8.75
N LEU A 142 4.45 4.10 -7.74
CA LEU A 142 4.32 5.56 -7.72
C LEU A 142 5.02 6.18 -6.48
N PRO A 143 6.29 5.85 -6.20
CA PRO A 143 6.97 6.29 -4.99
C PRO A 143 7.20 7.80 -4.88
N MET A 144 7.43 8.51 -5.99
CA MET A 144 7.65 9.96 -5.98
C MET A 144 6.35 10.72 -5.72
N ILE A 145 5.25 10.32 -6.37
CA ILE A 145 3.90 10.81 -6.08
C ILE A 145 3.57 10.56 -4.60
N CYS A 146 3.83 9.35 -4.10
CA CYS A 146 3.66 9.07 -2.68
C CYS A 146 4.59 9.90 -1.79
N GLY A 147 5.78 10.30 -2.25
CA GLY A 147 6.64 11.24 -1.51
C GLY A 147 6.08 12.67 -1.45
N ALA A 148 5.07 12.98 -2.26
CA ALA A 148 4.43 14.29 -2.27
C ALA A 148 3.13 14.34 -1.44
N VAL A 149 2.36 13.23 -1.41
CA VAL A 149 0.97 13.22 -0.89
C VAL A 149 0.64 12.08 0.09
N CYS A 150 1.63 11.28 0.52
CA CYS A 150 1.38 10.19 1.47
C CYS A 150 1.03 10.74 2.85
N ASN A 151 0.14 10.04 3.55
CA ASN A 151 -0.29 10.35 4.92
C ASN A 151 0.66 9.83 6.01
N ARG A 152 1.82 9.31 5.63
CA ARG A 152 2.94 8.98 6.53
C ARG A 152 2.59 8.07 7.72
N ARG A 153 1.63 7.14 7.59
CA ARG A 153 1.30 6.12 8.62
C ARG A 153 2.53 5.35 9.11
N CYS A 154 3.53 5.17 8.25
CA CYS A 154 4.80 4.54 8.61
C CYS A 154 5.67 5.35 9.59
N GLU A 155 5.56 6.69 9.56
CA GLU A 155 6.20 7.61 10.50
C GLU A 155 5.42 7.67 11.80
N ASP A 156 4.08 7.76 11.73
CA ASP A 156 3.20 7.72 12.91
C ASP A 156 3.42 6.46 13.76
N ALA A 157 3.59 5.32 13.10
CA ALA A 157 3.84 4.05 13.76
C ALA A 157 5.32 3.84 14.18
N CYS A 158 6.25 4.71 13.78
CA CYS A 158 7.68 4.47 13.95
C CYS A 158 8.07 4.33 15.43
N THR A 159 8.77 3.25 15.79
CA THR A 159 9.29 3.03 17.15
C THR A 159 10.17 4.18 17.64
N ARG A 160 10.92 4.84 16.75
CA ARG A 160 11.78 5.98 17.12
C ARG A 160 10.98 7.15 17.73
N GLY A 161 9.73 7.33 17.29
CA GLY A 161 8.84 8.37 17.82
C GLY A 161 8.39 8.16 19.28
N THR A 162 8.68 7.01 19.90
CA THR A 162 8.47 6.82 21.35
C THR A 162 9.64 7.30 22.19
N VAL A 163 10.74 7.71 21.56
CA VAL A 163 11.96 8.20 22.21
C VAL A 163 12.14 9.69 21.94
N ASP A 164 12.16 10.06 20.66
CA ASP A 164 12.25 11.44 20.18
C ASP A 164 11.28 11.64 19.00
N GLU A 165 11.75 12.07 17.82
CA GLU A 165 10.94 12.21 16.63
C GLU A 165 11.10 11.01 15.68
N PRO A 166 10.02 10.59 14.98
CA PRO A 166 10.09 9.50 14.01
C PRO A 166 11.08 9.79 12.87
N ILE A 167 11.51 8.72 12.20
CA ILE A 167 12.33 8.86 10.98
C ILE A 167 11.49 9.54 9.90
N ALA A 168 12.05 10.54 9.19
CA ALA A 168 11.44 11.16 8.02
C ALA A 168 11.50 10.22 6.79
N ILE A 169 10.81 9.09 6.91
CA ILE A 169 10.74 7.99 5.94
C ILE A 169 10.25 8.48 4.57
N ASP A 170 9.26 9.37 4.57
CA ASP A 170 8.65 9.93 3.37
C ASP A 170 9.63 10.82 2.60
N GLU A 171 10.39 11.65 3.29
CA GLU A 171 11.40 12.53 2.68
C GLU A 171 12.60 11.73 2.14
N ILE A 172 13.03 10.68 2.84
CA ILE A 172 14.03 9.72 2.31
C ILE A 172 13.50 9.06 1.03
N LYS A 173 12.24 8.59 1.04
CA LYS A 173 11.60 7.98 -0.13
C LYS A 173 11.49 8.98 -1.29
N LYS A 174 11.10 10.23 -1.01
CA LYS A 174 11.01 11.31 -2.00
C LYS A 174 12.37 11.57 -2.65
N PHE A 175 13.45 11.64 -1.87
CA PHE A 175 14.80 11.75 -2.41
C PHE A 175 15.16 10.60 -3.35
N ILE A 176 14.97 9.35 -2.90
CA ILE A 176 15.27 8.16 -3.71
C ILE A 176 14.45 8.16 -5.01
N ALA A 177 13.15 8.46 -4.90
CA ALA A 177 12.23 8.44 -6.03
C ALA A 177 12.39 9.61 -6.99
N SER A 178 13.04 10.71 -6.58
CA SER A 178 13.35 11.84 -7.46
C SER A 178 14.19 11.44 -8.68
N ARG A 179 14.90 10.30 -8.62
CA ARG A 179 15.62 9.72 -9.75
C ARG A 179 14.69 9.39 -10.92
N ASP A 180 13.43 9.06 -10.68
CA ASP A 180 12.46 8.79 -11.76
C ASP A 180 12.11 10.04 -12.58
N LEU A 181 12.33 11.23 -12.03
CA LEU A 181 12.14 12.50 -12.72
C LEU A 181 13.14 12.64 -13.88
N ASN A 182 14.32 12.03 -13.76
CA ASN A 182 15.31 12.01 -14.84
C ASN A 182 15.21 10.70 -15.63
N LYS A 183 14.94 10.80 -16.93
CA LYS A 183 14.84 9.63 -17.82
C LYS A 183 16.10 8.77 -17.86
N LYS A 184 17.28 9.34 -17.58
CA LYS A 184 18.55 8.56 -17.53
C LYS A 184 18.68 7.71 -16.27
N ASP A 185 18.09 8.15 -15.17
CA ASP A 185 18.27 7.56 -13.84
C ASP A 185 17.05 6.74 -13.37
N ARG A 186 15.91 6.85 -14.08
CA ARG A 186 14.67 6.14 -13.74
C ARG A 186 14.84 4.63 -13.83
N TYR A 187 14.18 3.91 -12.92
CA TYR A 187 14.13 2.46 -12.96
C TYR A 187 12.88 1.98 -13.70
N VAL A 188 13.08 1.31 -14.84
CA VAL A 188 12.04 0.58 -15.57
C VAL A 188 12.19 -0.92 -15.27
N PRO A 189 11.20 -1.57 -14.65
CA PRO A 189 11.27 -2.99 -14.37
C PRO A 189 11.34 -3.84 -15.63
N LEU A 190 12.10 -4.94 -15.56
CA LEU A 190 12.00 -6.00 -16.55
C LEU A 190 10.57 -6.57 -16.54
N CYS A 191 9.98 -6.67 -17.73
CA CYS A 191 8.64 -7.19 -17.94
C CYS A 191 8.74 -8.55 -18.62
N GLU A 192 8.48 -9.62 -17.88
CA GLU A 192 8.57 -10.99 -18.39
C GLU A 192 7.73 -11.95 -17.53
N LYS A 193 7.23 -13.00 -18.15
CA LYS A 193 6.67 -14.17 -17.45
C LYS A 193 7.82 -15.07 -16.98
N HIS A 194 7.48 -16.11 -16.22
CA HIS A 194 8.47 -16.97 -15.55
C HIS A 194 9.52 -17.65 -16.44
N ASP A 195 9.28 -17.78 -17.76
CA ASP A 195 10.22 -18.38 -18.72
C ASP A 195 11.01 -17.34 -19.54
N GLY A 196 10.86 -16.04 -19.24
CA GLY A 196 11.58 -14.93 -19.90
C GLY A 196 10.85 -14.30 -21.10
N GLY A 197 9.64 -14.75 -21.44
CA GLY A 197 8.83 -14.18 -22.53
C GLY A 197 7.69 -13.28 -22.07
N MET A 198 6.83 -12.85 -23.01
CA MET A 198 5.56 -12.17 -22.70
C MET A 198 4.38 -13.15 -22.84
N TRP A 199 3.26 -12.83 -22.21
CA TRP A 199 1.99 -13.49 -22.49
C TRP A 199 1.43 -13.03 -23.84
N GLY A 200 0.74 -13.93 -24.55
CA GLY A 200 0.11 -13.63 -25.83
C GLY A 200 -1.26 -12.97 -25.68
N ASP A 201 -1.93 -12.73 -26.81
CA ASP A 201 -3.24 -12.08 -26.87
C ASP A 201 -4.35 -12.83 -26.10
N ASP A 202 -4.17 -14.13 -25.87
CA ASP A 202 -5.08 -14.94 -25.05
C ASP A 202 -5.09 -14.57 -23.55
N TYR A 203 -4.26 -13.61 -23.14
CA TYR A 203 -4.16 -13.11 -21.76
C TYR A 203 -4.34 -11.59 -21.65
N LYS A 204 -4.95 -10.94 -22.65
CA LYS A 204 -5.19 -9.49 -22.64
C LYS A 204 -6.02 -9.04 -21.44
N ILE A 205 -5.56 -8.01 -20.74
CA ILE A 205 -6.24 -7.42 -19.58
C ILE A 205 -6.66 -5.99 -19.86
N ALA A 206 -7.91 -5.65 -19.53
CA ALA A 206 -8.45 -4.31 -19.60
C ALA A 206 -8.46 -3.68 -18.20
N VAL A 207 -7.87 -2.51 -18.05
CA VAL A 207 -7.95 -1.68 -16.84
C VAL A 207 -8.78 -0.46 -17.18
N ILE A 208 -9.82 -0.18 -16.38
CA ILE A 208 -10.76 0.92 -16.64
C ILE A 208 -10.54 2.01 -15.60
N GLY A 209 -9.97 3.13 -16.03
CA GLY A 209 -9.51 4.24 -15.18
C GLY A 209 -8.01 4.20 -14.92
N SER A 210 -7.34 5.35 -15.06
CA SER A 210 -5.90 5.54 -14.90
C SER A 210 -5.51 6.22 -13.58
N GLY A 211 -6.36 6.11 -12.55
CA GLY A 211 -6.01 6.54 -11.20
C GLY A 211 -4.94 5.65 -10.54
N PRO A 212 -4.55 5.93 -9.28
CA PRO A 212 -3.49 5.17 -8.58
C PRO A 212 -3.72 3.65 -8.57
N ALA A 213 -4.96 3.19 -8.38
CA ALA A 213 -5.30 1.77 -8.40
C ALA A 213 -5.13 1.16 -9.80
N GLY A 214 -5.61 1.83 -10.85
CA GLY A 214 -5.48 1.35 -12.24
C GLY A 214 -4.03 1.31 -12.70
N LEU A 215 -3.26 2.37 -12.43
CA LEU A 215 -1.82 2.43 -12.72
C LEU A 215 -1.06 1.33 -11.97
N SER A 216 -1.39 1.08 -10.71
CA SER A 216 -0.76 0.02 -9.91
C SER A 216 -1.07 -1.38 -10.46
N ALA A 217 -2.34 -1.67 -10.76
CA ALA A 217 -2.73 -2.94 -11.36
C ALA A 217 -2.03 -3.17 -12.71
N ALA A 218 -2.02 -2.15 -13.57
CA ALA A 218 -1.38 -2.23 -14.87
C ALA A 218 0.14 -2.43 -14.76
N TYR A 219 0.80 -1.73 -13.84
CA TYR A 219 2.23 -1.90 -13.58
C TYR A 219 2.57 -3.35 -13.19
N PHE A 220 1.85 -3.93 -12.22
CA PHE A 220 2.16 -5.27 -11.74
C PHE A 220 1.82 -6.35 -12.77
N LEU A 221 0.68 -6.23 -13.46
CA LEU A 221 0.34 -7.14 -14.56
C LEU A 221 1.35 -7.03 -15.70
N ARG A 222 1.75 -5.82 -16.08
CA ARG A 222 2.72 -5.63 -17.16
C ARG A 222 4.09 -6.19 -16.81
N ARG A 223 4.56 -5.96 -15.59
CA ARG A 223 5.80 -6.53 -15.06
C ARG A 223 5.80 -8.06 -15.13
N ASP A 224 4.66 -8.68 -14.88
CA ASP A 224 4.48 -10.14 -14.93
C ASP A 224 4.21 -10.66 -16.37
N GLY A 225 4.43 -9.80 -17.39
CA GLY A 225 4.47 -10.16 -18.81
C GLY A 225 3.16 -9.98 -19.58
N TYR A 226 2.10 -9.45 -18.97
CA TYR A 226 0.77 -9.39 -19.60
C TYR A 226 0.65 -8.24 -20.63
N PRO A 227 -0.12 -8.42 -21.71
CA PRO A 227 -0.63 -7.31 -22.50
C PRO A 227 -1.73 -6.58 -21.71
N VAL A 228 -1.51 -5.30 -21.42
CA VAL A 228 -2.42 -4.49 -20.61
C VAL A 228 -2.78 -3.21 -21.35
N THR A 229 -4.08 -2.92 -21.43
CA THR A 229 -4.61 -1.66 -21.95
C THR A 229 -5.38 -0.94 -20.84
N ILE A 230 -5.04 0.31 -20.57
CA ILE A 230 -5.79 1.22 -19.71
C ILE A 230 -6.73 2.06 -20.58
N PHE A 231 -8.03 2.01 -20.27
CA PHE A 231 -9.05 2.88 -20.85
C PHE A 231 -9.30 4.04 -19.90
N GLU A 232 -9.04 5.27 -20.36
CA GLU A 232 -9.16 6.49 -19.58
C GLU A 232 -10.13 7.45 -20.27
N LYS A 233 -11.12 7.95 -19.52
CA LYS A 233 -12.13 8.88 -20.00
C LYS A 233 -11.51 10.24 -20.32
N GLU A 234 -10.55 10.67 -19.51
CA GLU A 234 -9.88 11.96 -19.67
C GLU A 234 -8.77 11.90 -20.74
N ASN A 235 -8.25 13.07 -21.10
CA ASN A 235 -7.14 13.20 -22.05
C ASN A 235 -5.75 12.97 -21.39
N ARG A 236 -5.72 12.71 -20.08
CA ARG A 236 -4.50 12.59 -19.29
C ARG A 236 -4.65 11.52 -18.23
N ALA A 237 -3.57 10.77 -17.99
CA ALA A 237 -3.55 9.74 -16.95
C ALA A 237 -3.37 10.34 -15.55
N GLY A 238 -3.70 9.56 -14.53
CA GLY A 238 -3.46 9.85 -13.10
C GLY A 238 -4.73 10.05 -12.28
N GLY A 239 -5.89 10.17 -12.91
CA GLY A 239 -7.19 10.27 -12.24
C GLY A 239 -7.22 11.39 -11.19
N MET A 240 -7.61 11.07 -9.94
CA MET A 240 -7.64 12.04 -8.85
C MET A 240 -6.27 12.63 -8.49
N LEU A 241 -5.15 11.99 -8.85
CA LEU A 241 -3.82 12.60 -8.69
C LEU A 241 -3.66 13.82 -9.63
N SER A 242 -4.19 13.71 -10.85
CA SER A 242 -4.11 14.77 -11.86
C SER A 242 -5.16 15.84 -11.62
N HIS A 243 -6.37 15.44 -11.25
CA HIS A 243 -7.53 16.32 -11.25
C HIS A 243 -7.98 16.74 -9.85
N GLY A 244 -7.70 15.93 -8.83
CA GLY A 244 -8.12 16.20 -7.45
C GLY A 244 -7.05 16.86 -6.59
N ILE A 245 -5.76 16.54 -6.79
CA ILE A 245 -4.69 17.10 -5.95
C ILE A 245 -4.13 18.38 -6.59
N PRO A 246 -4.08 19.50 -5.84
CA PRO A 246 -3.51 20.75 -6.34
C PRO A 246 -2.04 20.64 -6.74
N SER A 247 -1.64 21.38 -7.77
CA SER A 247 -0.27 21.40 -8.29
C SER A 247 0.80 21.79 -7.25
N TYR A 248 0.47 22.61 -6.25
CA TYR A 248 1.41 23.02 -5.19
C TYR A 248 1.69 21.90 -4.18
N ARG A 249 0.90 20.81 -4.21
CA ARG A 249 1.16 19.59 -3.44
C ARG A 249 1.75 18.48 -4.30
N LEU A 250 1.24 18.33 -5.52
CA LEU A 250 1.69 17.33 -6.48
C LEU A 250 1.85 17.98 -7.85
N GLU A 251 3.09 18.32 -8.18
CA GLU A 251 3.40 18.93 -9.47
C GLU A 251 3.13 17.94 -10.62
N LYS A 252 2.60 18.48 -11.72
CA LYS A 252 2.14 17.68 -12.86
C LYS A 252 3.27 16.95 -13.59
N ASN A 253 4.47 17.54 -13.61
CA ASN A 253 5.69 16.91 -14.15
C ASN A 253 6.13 15.69 -13.34
N VAL A 254 5.97 15.71 -12.00
CA VAL A 254 6.27 14.57 -11.13
C VAL A 254 5.36 13.39 -11.47
N LEU A 255 4.06 13.68 -11.63
CA LEU A 255 3.06 12.69 -12.01
C LEU A 255 3.35 12.08 -13.39
N ASP A 256 3.65 12.92 -14.38
CA ASP A 256 3.97 12.46 -15.74
C ASP A 256 5.21 11.57 -15.77
N ALA A 257 6.25 11.92 -15.02
CA ALA A 257 7.50 11.16 -15.00
C ALA A 257 7.31 9.71 -14.51
N GLU A 258 6.49 9.48 -13.48
CA GLU A 258 6.21 8.12 -13.01
C GLU A 258 5.23 7.36 -13.91
N ILE A 259 4.24 8.05 -14.50
CA ILE A 259 3.36 7.45 -15.50
C ILE A 259 4.14 7.05 -16.75
N ASP A 260 5.15 7.83 -17.14
CA ASP A 260 6.00 7.52 -18.29
C ASP A 260 6.80 6.24 -18.09
N VAL A 261 7.19 5.89 -16.85
CA VAL A 261 7.78 4.57 -16.56
C VAL A 261 6.80 3.46 -16.93
N ILE A 262 5.51 3.60 -16.60
CA ILE A 262 4.47 2.61 -16.92
C ILE A 262 4.24 2.52 -18.44
N LYS A 263 4.30 3.65 -19.15
CA LYS A 263 4.27 3.66 -20.63
C LYS A 263 5.51 2.98 -21.22
N GLU A 264 6.71 3.25 -20.69
CA GLU A 264 7.98 2.66 -21.13
C GLU A 264 8.01 1.13 -20.92
N MET A 265 7.31 0.62 -19.89
CA MET A 265 7.08 -0.82 -19.72
C MET A 265 6.25 -1.45 -20.86
N GLY A 266 5.52 -0.63 -21.63
CA GLY A 266 4.65 -1.06 -22.74
C GLY A 266 3.19 -1.27 -22.35
N VAL A 267 2.71 -0.60 -21.29
CA VAL A 267 1.26 -0.48 -21.04
C VAL A 267 0.66 0.45 -22.08
N GLU A 268 -0.43 0.02 -22.70
CA GLU A 268 -1.16 0.82 -23.67
C GLU A 268 -2.18 1.73 -22.97
N PHE A 269 -2.26 2.99 -23.39
CA PHE A 269 -3.25 3.94 -22.90
C PHE A 269 -4.22 4.33 -24.02
N ARG A 270 -5.52 4.23 -23.74
CA ARG A 270 -6.62 4.67 -24.60
C ARG A 270 -7.33 5.83 -23.90
N PHE A 271 -6.82 7.04 -24.12
CA PHE A 271 -7.39 8.29 -23.62
C PHE A 271 -8.67 8.68 -24.36
N GLY A 272 -9.49 9.52 -23.73
CA GLY A 272 -10.76 9.97 -24.29
C GLY A 272 -11.77 8.84 -24.53
N THR A 273 -11.61 7.70 -23.85
CA THR A 273 -12.46 6.52 -24.03
C THR A 273 -13.23 6.23 -22.74
N GLU A 274 -14.53 6.54 -22.72
CA GLU A 274 -15.44 6.26 -21.61
C GLU A 274 -16.11 4.88 -21.80
N VAL A 275 -15.68 3.90 -21.00
CA VAL A 275 -16.31 2.57 -21.00
C VAL A 275 -17.72 2.66 -20.43
N GLY A 276 -18.70 2.15 -21.17
CA GLY A 276 -20.13 2.35 -20.95
C GLY A 276 -20.77 3.30 -21.97
N LYS A 277 -19.97 4.17 -22.61
CA LYS A 277 -20.44 5.12 -23.63
C LYS A 277 -19.82 4.88 -25.00
N ASP A 278 -18.49 4.89 -25.08
CA ASP A 278 -17.76 4.76 -26.34
C ASP A 278 -17.49 3.29 -26.69
N VAL A 279 -17.27 2.46 -25.67
CA VAL A 279 -17.14 1.00 -25.76
C VAL A 279 -17.80 0.34 -24.55
N THR A 280 -18.33 -0.87 -24.69
CA THR A 280 -18.90 -1.63 -23.55
C THR A 280 -17.96 -2.74 -23.09
N ILE A 281 -18.14 -3.23 -21.85
CA ILE A 281 -17.42 -4.43 -21.36
C ILE A 281 -17.66 -5.62 -22.31
N ALA A 282 -18.88 -5.78 -22.84
CA ALA A 282 -19.20 -6.82 -23.80
C ALA A 282 -18.40 -6.70 -25.11
N ASP A 283 -18.19 -5.48 -25.61
CA ASP A 283 -17.38 -5.26 -26.82
C ASP A 283 -15.90 -5.54 -26.55
N LEU A 284 -15.39 -5.17 -25.38
CA LEU A 284 -14.02 -5.51 -24.98
C LEU A 284 -13.85 -7.03 -24.84
N ARG A 285 -14.82 -7.77 -24.30
CA ARG A 285 -14.79 -9.24 -24.31
C ARG A 285 -14.67 -9.81 -25.74
N LYS A 286 -15.44 -9.26 -26.70
CA LYS A 286 -15.35 -9.66 -28.13
C LYS A 286 -13.97 -9.35 -28.73
N GLN A 287 -13.28 -8.32 -28.24
CA GLN A 287 -11.91 -7.98 -28.65
C GLN A 287 -10.84 -8.88 -27.99
N GLY A 288 -11.24 -9.85 -27.17
CA GLY A 288 -10.34 -10.87 -26.59
C GLY A 288 -9.85 -10.59 -25.18
N TYR A 289 -10.27 -9.49 -24.54
CA TYR A 289 -9.93 -9.20 -23.14
C TYR A 289 -10.52 -10.28 -22.21
N LYS A 290 -9.67 -10.83 -21.32
CA LYS A 290 -10.01 -11.94 -20.44
C LYS A 290 -10.44 -11.53 -19.04
N ALA A 291 -9.98 -10.39 -18.57
CA ALA A 291 -10.35 -9.84 -17.28
C ALA A 291 -10.36 -8.31 -17.31
N PHE A 292 -11.17 -7.75 -16.41
CA PHE A 292 -11.43 -6.32 -16.28
C PHE A 292 -11.09 -5.88 -14.87
N PHE A 293 -10.29 -4.83 -14.74
CA PHE A 293 -10.05 -4.16 -13.46
C PHE A 293 -10.70 -2.77 -13.49
N ILE A 294 -11.78 -2.57 -12.74
CA ILE A 294 -12.48 -1.28 -12.66
C ILE A 294 -11.87 -0.45 -11.52
N ALA A 295 -11.30 0.70 -11.90
CA ALA A 295 -10.57 1.62 -11.03
C ALA A 295 -10.90 3.09 -11.33
N ILE A 296 -12.18 3.40 -11.61
CA ILE A 296 -12.64 4.75 -12.02
C ILE A 296 -12.67 5.78 -10.89
N GLY A 297 -12.44 5.37 -9.64
CA GLY A 297 -12.43 6.24 -8.45
C GLY A 297 -13.82 6.80 -8.06
N MET A 298 -13.81 7.85 -7.24
CA MET A 298 -15.01 8.61 -6.84
C MET A 298 -14.91 10.04 -7.36
N GLN A 299 -15.31 10.22 -8.61
CA GLN A 299 -15.13 11.44 -9.40
C GLN A 299 -16.22 12.50 -9.19
N GLY A 300 -17.34 12.14 -8.57
CA GLY A 300 -18.44 13.07 -8.25
C GLY A 300 -18.24 13.73 -6.89
N GLY A 301 -18.77 14.94 -6.72
CA GLY A 301 -18.93 15.60 -5.43
C GLY A 301 -20.34 15.44 -4.86
N ARG A 302 -20.49 15.66 -3.56
CA ARG A 302 -21.80 15.71 -2.89
C ARG A 302 -22.19 17.15 -2.55
N LEU A 303 -23.48 17.43 -2.69
CA LEU A 303 -24.11 18.66 -2.20
C LEU A 303 -24.72 18.42 -0.81
N ALA A 304 -25.09 19.50 -0.11
CA ALA A 304 -25.52 19.44 1.28
C ALA A 304 -27.00 19.04 1.44
N GLY A 305 -27.79 19.12 0.38
CA GLY A 305 -29.23 18.90 0.41
C GLY A 305 -29.99 20.05 1.07
N VAL A 306 -29.45 21.27 1.03
CA VAL A 306 -30.06 22.45 1.66
C VAL A 306 -30.71 23.36 0.62
N PRO A 307 -31.73 24.16 1.00
CA PRO A 307 -32.35 25.12 0.07
C PRO A 307 -31.32 26.10 -0.52
N GLY A 308 -31.43 26.40 -1.82
CA GLY A 308 -30.61 27.38 -2.54
C GLY A 308 -29.25 26.88 -3.02
N GLU A 309 -28.90 25.60 -2.83
CA GLU A 309 -27.61 25.04 -3.24
C GLU A 309 -27.40 24.89 -4.76
N ASP A 310 -28.42 25.21 -5.56
CA ASP A 310 -28.39 25.29 -7.02
C ASP A 310 -28.02 26.69 -7.56
N ALA A 311 -27.84 27.67 -6.68
CA ALA A 311 -27.47 29.03 -7.05
C ALA A 311 -26.11 29.10 -7.78
N ALA A 312 -25.97 30.06 -8.69
CA ALA A 312 -24.70 30.32 -9.35
C ALA A 312 -23.62 30.72 -8.32
N GLY A 313 -22.42 30.17 -8.44
CA GLY A 313 -21.33 30.34 -7.47
C GLY A 313 -21.28 29.24 -6.40
N VAL A 314 -22.25 28.33 -6.37
CA VAL A 314 -22.17 27.08 -5.61
C VAL A 314 -21.54 25.98 -6.46
N GLU A 315 -20.48 25.35 -5.98
CA GLU A 315 -19.77 24.27 -6.68
C GLU A 315 -19.27 23.21 -5.68
N THR A 316 -19.16 21.94 -6.09
CA THR A 316 -18.50 20.94 -5.26
C THR A 316 -16.98 21.12 -5.28
N GLY A 317 -16.31 20.81 -4.19
CA GLY A 317 -14.85 20.88 -4.07
C GLY A 317 -14.14 20.03 -5.14
N VAL A 318 -14.68 18.85 -5.47
CA VAL A 318 -14.13 17.98 -6.52
C VAL A 318 -14.19 18.65 -7.90
N SER A 319 -15.33 19.25 -8.24
CA SER A 319 -15.49 19.99 -9.51
C SER A 319 -14.55 21.19 -9.58
N PHE A 320 -14.45 21.96 -8.49
CA PHE A 320 -13.59 23.13 -8.40
C PHE A 320 -12.11 22.76 -8.56
N LEU A 321 -11.63 21.75 -7.83
CA LEU A 321 -10.25 21.27 -7.94
C LEU A 321 -9.95 20.73 -9.34
N ARG A 322 -10.89 20.01 -9.95
CA ARG A 322 -10.73 19.54 -11.34
C ARG A 322 -10.62 20.71 -12.31
N ARG A 323 -11.45 21.73 -12.15
CA ARG A 323 -11.44 22.94 -12.99
C ARG A 323 -10.11 23.68 -12.87
N ILE A 324 -9.65 23.96 -11.65
CA ILE A 324 -8.42 24.72 -11.42
C ILE A 324 -7.16 23.94 -11.79
N ASN A 325 -7.12 22.62 -11.56
CA ASN A 325 -5.97 21.79 -11.93
C ASN A 325 -5.79 21.65 -13.44
N ASN A 326 -6.86 21.82 -14.21
CA ASN A 326 -6.80 21.82 -15.68
C ASN A 326 -6.54 23.21 -16.26
N ASP A 327 -6.90 24.27 -15.53
CA ASP A 327 -6.70 25.67 -15.94
C ASP A 327 -6.38 26.57 -14.74
N HIS A 328 -5.10 26.87 -14.53
CA HIS A 328 -4.63 27.80 -13.49
C HIS A 328 -4.97 29.28 -13.78
N SER A 329 -5.58 29.61 -14.93
CA SER A 329 -6.06 30.98 -15.21
C SER A 329 -7.41 31.29 -14.57
N VAL A 330 -8.12 30.27 -14.07
CA VAL A 330 -9.36 30.42 -13.33
C VAL A 330 -9.15 31.36 -12.14
N ARG A 331 -10.04 32.34 -12.00
CA ARG A 331 -10.04 33.30 -10.89
C ARG A 331 -11.35 33.21 -10.11
N LEU A 332 -11.24 33.43 -8.80
CA LEU A 332 -12.37 33.70 -7.91
C LEU A 332 -12.30 35.16 -7.49
N ASN A 333 -13.45 35.82 -7.44
CA ASN A 333 -13.57 37.18 -6.93
C ASN A 333 -14.43 37.17 -5.66
N GLY A 334 -14.22 38.11 -4.76
CA GLY A 334 -15.01 38.23 -3.54
C GLY A 334 -14.65 37.18 -2.49
N LYS A 335 -15.59 36.95 -1.57
CA LYS A 335 -15.41 36.05 -0.43
C LYS A 335 -15.79 34.62 -0.77
N THR A 336 -14.94 33.66 -0.39
CA THR A 336 -15.19 32.25 -0.62
C THR A 336 -15.40 31.50 0.70
N ILE A 337 -16.50 30.77 0.78
CA ILE A 337 -16.78 29.83 1.87
C ILE A 337 -16.50 28.41 1.37
N VAL A 338 -15.76 27.64 2.16
CA VAL A 338 -15.51 26.21 1.92
C VAL A 338 -16.17 25.41 3.02
N ILE A 339 -17.02 24.44 2.70
CA ILE A 339 -17.66 23.57 3.71
C ILE A 339 -16.96 22.21 3.72
N GLY A 340 -16.36 21.84 4.85
CA GLY A 340 -15.74 20.52 5.08
C GLY A 340 -14.49 20.58 5.98
N GLY A 341 -14.24 19.48 6.72
CA GLY A 341 -13.12 19.39 7.68
C GLY A 341 -11.93 18.51 7.24
N GLY A 342 -12.02 17.81 6.10
CA GLY A 342 -10.98 16.88 5.63
C GLY A 342 -9.90 17.50 4.74
N ASN A 343 -8.87 16.73 4.37
CA ASN A 343 -7.76 17.20 3.53
C ASN A 343 -8.22 17.81 2.20
N VAL A 344 -9.29 17.27 1.59
CA VAL A 344 -9.88 17.85 0.36
C VAL A 344 -10.36 19.28 0.59
N ALA A 345 -10.97 19.57 1.75
CA ALA A 345 -11.44 20.92 2.07
C ALA A 345 -10.26 21.89 2.27
N ILE A 346 -9.16 21.42 2.85
CA ILE A 346 -7.90 22.19 2.94
C ILE A 346 -7.35 22.49 1.55
N ASP A 347 -7.35 21.51 0.65
CA ASP A 347 -6.90 21.69 -0.73
C ASP A 347 -7.78 22.66 -1.52
N VAL A 348 -9.10 22.59 -1.33
CA VAL A 348 -10.05 23.54 -1.91
C VAL A 348 -9.79 24.95 -1.40
N ALA A 349 -9.62 25.12 -0.08
CA ALA A 349 -9.37 26.43 0.52
C ALA A 349 -8.03 27.03 0.05
N GLY A 350 -6.96 26.24 0.06
CA GLY A 350 -5.65 26.66 -0.43
C GLY A 350 -5.65 27.01 -1.93
N SER A 351 -6.43 26.27 -2.72
CA SER A 351 -6.62 26.55 -4.16
C SER A 351 -7.47 27.79 -4.40
N ALA A 352 -8.48 28.05 -3.57
CA ALA A 352 -9.30 29.26 -3.65
C ALA A 352 -8.50 30.54 -3.36
N LEU A 353 -7.60 30.50 -2.38
CA LEU A 353 -6.66 31.61 -2.13
C LEU A 353 -5.79 31.89 -3.37
N ARG A 354 -5.22 30.84 -3.97
CA ARG A 354 -4.37 30.94 -5.16
C ARG A 354 -5.15 31.34 -6.42
N ALA A 355 -6.45 31.12 -6.44
CA ALA A 355 -7.36 31.62 -7.46
C ALA A 355 -7.70 33.11 -7.32
N GLY A 356 -7.21 33.79 -6.27
CA GLY A 356 -7.39 35.23 -6.07
C GLY A 356 -8.60 35.62 -5.21
N SER A 357 -9.19 34.68 -4.48
CA SER A 357 -10.26 35.00 -3.51
C SER A 357 -9.79 36.02 -2.47
N ASP A 358 -10.62 37.02 -2.16
CA ASP A 358 -10.28 38.12 -1.23
C ASP A 358 -10.13 37.60 0.21
N GLU A 359 -11.02 36.69 0.59
CA GLU A 359 -11.06 36.03 1.89
C GLU A 359 -11.52 34.58 1.68
N VAL A 360 -10.91 33.64 2.40
CA VAL A 360 -11.31 32.22 2.39
C VAL A 360 -11.56 31.76 3.82
N THR A 361 -12.79 31.33 4.07
CA THR A 361 -13.21 30.79 5.38
C THR A 361 -13.75 29.38 5.21
N MET A 362 -13.20 28.45 5.96
CA MET A 362 -13.66 27.08 6.05
C MET A 362 -14.66 26.94 7.20
N PHE A 363 -15.79 26.29 6.93
CA PHE A 363 -16.75 25.86 7.95
C PHE A 363 -16.79 24.34 8.00
N CYS A 364 -16.73 23.77 9.20
CA CYS A 364 -16.79 22.33 9.39
C CYS A 364 -17.61 21.95 10.63
N LEU A 365 -18.11 20.71 10.65
CA LEU A 365 -18.97 20.20 11.71
C LEU A 365 -18.16 19.88 12.96
N GLU A 366 -16.96 19.38 12.73
CA GLU A 366 -16.04 18.86 13.73
C GLU A 366 -15.46 19.99 14.59
N GLN A 367 -15.20 19.66 15.86
CA GLN A 367 -14.35 20.50 16.68
C GLN A 367 -12.91 20.48 16.16
N ARG A 368 -12.11 21.44 16.61
CA ARG A 368 -10.76 21.67 16.09
C ARG A 368 -9.84 20.44 16.17
N ASP A 369 -9.94 19.69 17.25
CA ASP A 369 -9.19 18.47 17.55
C ASP A 369 -9.78 17.21 16.88
N GLU A 370 -11.04 17.30 16.42
CA GLU A 370 -11.77 16.22 15.74
C GLU A 370 -11.69 16.32 14.21
N MET A 371 -11.08 17.39 13.67
CA MET A 371 -10.95 17.59 12.22
C MET A 371 -10.27 16.39 11.53
N PRO A 372 -10.84 15.84 10.45
CA PRO A 372 -10.23 14.72 9.72
C PRO A 372 -8.92 15.06 9.00
N ALA A 373 -8.67 16.35 8.70
CA ALA A 373 -7.45 16.77 8.02
C ALA A 373 -6.18 16.59 8.87
N ALA A 374 -5.04 16.42 8.21
CA ALA A 374 -3.76 16.26 8.89
C ALA A 374 -3.34 17.55 9.62
N LYS A 375 -2.78 17.42 10.83
CA LYS A 375 -2.48 18.57 11.70
C LYS A 375 -1.50 19.57 11.09
N ASP A 376 -0.50 19.07 10.36
CA ASP A 376 0.47 19.87 9.62
C ASP A 376 -0.20 20.63 8.47
N GLU A 377 -1.08 19.98 7.70
CA GLU A 377 -1.83 20.64 6.63
C GLU A 377 -2.78 21.72 7.14
N ILE A 378 -3.45 21.49 8.28
CA ILE A 378 -4.30 22.51 8.90
C ILE A 378 -3.46 23.71 9.35
N LYS A 379 -2.27 23.47 9.92
CA LYS A 379 -1.34 24.54 10.32
C LYS A 379 -0.89 25.34 9.11
N GLU A 380 -0.48 24.68 8.03
CA GLU A 380 -0.08 25.33 6.78
C GLU A 380 -1.22 26.17 6.18
N ALA A 381 -2.47 25.69 6.20
CA ALA A 381 -3.61 26.43 5.71
C ALA A 381 -3.84 27.76 6.47
N ILE A 382 -3.70 27.73 7.80
CA ILE A 382 -3.80 28.95 8.63
C ILE A 382 -2.65 29.90 8.35
N GLU A 383 -1.42 29.39 8.21
CA GLU A 383 -0.24 30.18 7.83
C GLU A 383 -0.41 30.83 6.45
N ASP A 384 -1.11 30.15 5.53
CA ASP A 384 -1.47 30.67 4.20
C ASP A 384 -2.59 31.73 4.23
N GLY A 385 -3.30 31.87 5.37
CA GLY A 385 -4.35 32.88 5.59
C GLY A 385 -5.79 32.34 5.56
N VAL A 386 -5.99 31.02 5.55
CA VAL A 386 -7.32 30.41 5.65
C VAL A 386 -7.87 30.54 7.07
N LYS A 387 -9.09 31.07 7.20
CA LYS A 387 -9.84 31.04 8.47
C LYS A 387 -10.60 29.73 8.60
N ILE A 388 -10.69 29.17 9.80
CA ILE A 388 -11.39 27.91 10.05
C ILE A 388 -12.35 28.11 11.22
N ASP A 389 -13.64 27.97 10.93
CA ASP A 389 -14.74 28.03 11.88
C ASP A 389 -15.31 26.62 12.10
N ASN A 390 -15.10 26.10 13.30
CA ASN A 390 -15.51 24.77 13.72
C ASN A 390 -16.93 24.75 14.31
N GLY A 391 -17.58 23.58 14.31
CA GLY A 391 -18.88 23.36 14.95
C GLY A 391 -20.07 23.98 14.20
N TRP A 392 -20.03 24.04 12.86
CA TRP A 392 -21.07 24.66 12.05
C TRP A 392 -21.46 23.79 10.85
N GLY A 393 -22.77 23.61 10.62
CA GLY A 393 -23.31 22.94 9.44
C GLY A 393 -24.20 23.86 8.61
N PRO A 394 -24.29 23.68 7.29
CA PRO A 394 -25.15 24.50 6.44
C PRO A 394 -26.62 24.27 6.76
N LYS A 395 -27.42 25.35 6.75
CA LYS A 395 -28.88 25.33 6.92
C LYS A 395 -29.58 25.71 5.62
N GLU A 396 -29.14 26.79 4.97
CA GLU A 396 -29.64 27.24 3.67
C GLU A 396 -28.62 28.17 2.99
N VAL A 397 -28.70 28.26 1.66
CA VAL A 397 -27.92 29.16 0.82
C VAL A 397 -28.84 30.31 0.38
N ILE A 398 -28.43 31.54 0.68
CA ILE A 398 -29.14 32.75 0.26
C ILE A 398 -28.58 33.17 -1.10
N SER A 399 -29.49 33.40 -2.05
CA SER A 399 -29.16 33.86 -3.38
C SER A 399 -29.83 35.19 -3.72
N GLU A 400 -29.09 36.09 -4.36
CA GLU A 400 -29.58 37.33 -4.95
C GLU A 400 -29.39 37.27 -6.47
N ASN A 401 -30.46 37.54 -7.24
CA ASN A 401 -30.44 37.45 -8.71
C ASN A 401 -29.94 36.09 -9.24
N GLY A 402 -30.21 35.00 -8.52
CA GLY A 402 -29.79 33.64 -8.88
C GLY A 402 -28.32 33.32 -8.60
N ARG A 403 -27.57 34.22 -7.95
CA ARG A 403 -26.18 33.99 -7.51
C ARG A 403 -26.12 33.94 -5.98
N VAL A 404 -25.24 33.12 -5.42
CA VAL A 404 -25.00 33.07 -3.97
C VAL A 404 -24.57 34.46 -3.45
N SER A 405 -25.15 34.88 -2.32
CA SER A 405 -24.77 36.11 -1.60
C SER A 405 -24.43 35.84 -0.13
N ALA A 406 -24.98 34.78 0.48
CA ALA A 406 -24.65 34.37 1.84
C ALA A 406 -25.01 32.89 2.10
N VAL A 407 -24.49 32.33 3.19
CA VAL A 407 -24.88 31.02 3.71
C VAL A 407 -25.31 31.16 5.17
N VAL A 408 -26.42 30.53 5.51
CA VAL A 408 -26.87 30.39 6.89
C VAL A 408 -26.33 29.08 7.45
N PHE A 409 -25.61 29.17 8.56
CA PHE A 409 -25.12 28.02 9.31
C PHE A 409 -25.94 27.83 10.58
N LYS A 410 -25.99 26.58 11.04
CA LYS A 410 -26.53 26.16 12.33
C LYS A 410 -25.47 25.45 13.16
N ARG A 411 -25.50 25.65 14.48
CA ARG A 411 -24.50 25.09 15.39
C ARG A 411 -24.56 23.57 15.36
N CYS A 412 -23.42 22.92 15.13
CA CYS A 412 -23.27 21.49 15.35
C CYS A 412 -22.73 21.28 16.77
N THR A 413 -23.54 20.66 17.63
CA THR A 413 -23.18 20.43 19.03
C THR A 413 -22.43 19.12 19.22
N ARG A 414 -22.59 18.18 18.30
CA ARG A 414 -21.94 16.87 18.32
C ARG A 414 -21.91 16.27 16.92
N VAL A 415 -20.79 15.71 16.48
CA VAL A 415 -20.65 15.07 15.15
C VAL A 415 -20.84 13.55 15.20
N PHE A 416 -20.29 12.91 16.23
CA PHE A 416 -20.28 11.46 16.36
C PHE A 416 -21.21 10.98 17.48
N ASP A 417 -21.81 9.80 17.33
CA ASP A 417 -22.50 9.12 18.43
C ASP A 417 -21.53 8.44 19.40
N GLU A 418 -22.05 7.79 20.44
CA GLU A 418 -21.28 7.07 21.47
C GLU A 418 -20.45 5.91 20.89
N GLU A 419 -20.84 5.39 19.72
CA GLU A 419 -20.13 4.33 19.00
C GLU A 419 -19.13 4.90 17.98
N HIS A 420 -18.86 6.21 18.04
CA HIS A 420 -18.04 6.96 17.08
C HIS A 420 -18.50 6.86 15.63
N LYS A 421 -19.79 6.62 15.38
CA LYS A 421 -20.37 6.70 14.03
C LYS A 421 -20.79 8.14 13.75
N PHE A 422 -20.65 8.53 12.49
CA PHE A 422 -21.04 9.85 12.02
C PHE A 422 -22.57 10.04 12.15
N ALA A 423 -22.99 10.92 13.06
CA ALA A 423 -24.38 11.17 13.41
C ALA A 423 -24.53 12.60 14.00
N PRO A 424 -24.40 13.64 13.15
CA PRO A 424 -24.34 15.02 13.62
C PRO A 424 -25.67 15.49 14.23
N VAL A 425 -25.58 16.22 15.33
CA VAL A 425 -26.68 16.88 16.02
C VAL A 425 -26.51 18.38 15.93
N TYR A 426 -27.62 19.07 15.65
CA TYR A 426 -27.65 20.51 15.44
C TYR A 426 -28.54 21.21 16.47
N ASP A 427 -28.15 22.41 16.85
CA ASP A 427 -29.05 23.38 17.45
C ASP A 427 -29.59 24.29 16.34
N GLU A 428 -30.88 24.13 16.02
CA GLU A 428 -31.54 24.86 14.94
C GLU A 428 -31.80 26.35 15.28
N ASN A 429 -31.64 26.74 16.55
CA ASN A 429 -31.85 28.10 17.04
C ASN A 429 -30.56 28.93 17.06
N ASP A 430 -29.40 28.31 17.25
CA ASP A 430 -28.09 28.98 17.14
C ASP A 430 -27.66 29.00 15.67
N THR A 431 -27.95 30.12 15.00
CA THR A 431 -27.65 30.33 13.59
C THR A 431 -26.84 31.59 13.35
N ILE A 432 -25.98 31.54 12.34
CA ILE A 432 -25.22 32.69 11.83
C ILE A 432 -25.41 32.80 10.33
N THR A 433 -25.42 34.03 9.82
CA THR A 433 -25.44 34.30 8.37
C THR A 433 -24.11 34.89 7.98
N VAL A 434 -23.44 34.26 7.01
CA VAL A 434 -22.09 34.65 6.58
C VAL A 434 -22.14 35.02 5.09
N PRO A 435 -21.80 36.27 4.72
CA PRO A 435 -21.84 36.70 3.32
C PRO A 435 -20.70 36.07 2.51
N CYS A 436 -21.00 35.63 1.29
CA CYS A 436 -20.03 35.06 0.36
C CYS A 436 -20.46 35.16 -1.11
N ASP A 437 -19.49 35.21 -2.00
CA ASP A 437 -19.68 35.26 -3.45
C ASP A 437 -19.45 33.90 -4.13
N ASN A 438 -18.80 32.98 -3.41
CA ASN A 438 -18.51 31.62 -3.84
C ASN A 438 -18.70 30.64 -2.67
N LEU A 439 -19.35 29.51 -2.92
CA LEU A 439 -19.58 28.44 -1.96
C LEU A 439 -19.05 27.11 -2.51
N LEU A 440 -18.04 26.54 -1.85
CA LEU A 440 -17.37 25.31 -2.29
C LEU A 440 -17.63 24.16 -1.31
N LEU A 441 -18.36 23.14 -1.73
CA LEU A 441 -18.78 22.02 -0.87
C LEU A 441 -17.83 20.82 -0.95
N SER A 442 -17.10 20.56 0.13
CA SER A 442 -16.11 19.47 0.29
C SER A 442 -16.55 18.43 1.32
N ILE A 443 -17.82 17.99 1.21
CA ILE A 443 -18.50 17.12 2.19
C ILE A 443 -18.63 15.65 1.77
N GLY A 444 -17.90 15.25 0.73
CA GLY A 444 -17.78 13.86 0.32
C GLY A 444 -17.77 13.66 -1.19
N GLN A 445 -17.36 12.46 -1.59
CA GLN A 445 -17.26 12.05 -2.98
C GLN A 445 -18.29 10.96 -3.31
N SER A 446 -18.63 10.84 -4.58
CA SER A 446 -19.55 9.83 -5.13
C SER A 446 -18.97 9.20 -6.39
N VAL A 447 -19.39 7.96 -6.68
CA VAL A 447 -19.05 7.29 -7.94
C VAL A 447 -20.05 7.71 -9.01
N VAL A 448 -19.56 8.04 -10.20
CA VAL A 448 -20.39 8.29 -11.39
C VAL A 448 -20.24 7.11 -12.35
N TRP A 449 -21.19 6.17 -12.31
CA TRP A 449 -21.10 4.92 -13.08
C TRP A 449 -21.42 5.06 -14.57
N GLY A 450 -22.34 5.96 -14.91
CA GLY A 450 -22.96 5.95 -16.24
C GLY A 450 -23.48 4.55 -16.59
N ASP A 451 -23.23 4.12 -17.83
CA ASP A 451 -23.62 2.80 -18.35
C ASP A 451 -22.50 1.75 -18.24
N LEU A 452 -21.41 2.01 -17.50
CA LEU A 452 -20.23 1.12 -17.43
C LEU A 452 -20.60 -0.31 -17.00
N LEU A 453 -21.48 -0.44 -16.01
CA LEU A 453 -21.90 -1.73 -15.43
C LEU A 453 -23.13 -2.34 -16.11
N LYS A 454 -23.63 -1.73 -17.17
CA LYS A 454 -24.81 -2.22 -17.89
C LYS A 454 -24.58 -3.65 -18.38
N ASP A 455 -25.60 -4.49 -18.19
CA ASP A 455 -25.58 -5.91 -18.56
C ASP A 455 -24.48 -6.75 -17.87
N THR A 456 -23.97 -6.29 -16.72
CA THR A 456 -23.07 -7.06 -15.84
C THR A 456 -23.79 -7.54 -14.59
N LYS A 457 -23.22 -8.52 -13.90
CA LYS A 457 -23.69 -8.98 -12.58
C LYS A 457 -23.12 -8.18 -11.40
N VAL A 458 -22.45 -7.06 -11.65
CA VAL A 458 -21.80 -6.28 -10.59
C VAL A 458 -22.86 -5.63 -9.69
N GLU A 459 -22.78 -5.91 -8.39
CA GLU A 459 -23.69 -5.36 -7.40
C GLU A 459 -23.10 -4.11 -6.73
N LEU A 460 -23.97 -3.14 -6.43
CA LEU A 460 -23.60 -1.90 -5.75
C LEU A 460 -24.11 -1.89 -4.31
N ARG A 461 -23.29 -1.34 -3.42
CA ARG A 461 -23.67 -0.99 -2.04
C ARG A 461 -24.55 0.25 -2.04
N ARG A 462 -25.23 0.49 -0.91
CA ARG A 462 -26.11 1.68 -0.71
C ARG A 462 -25.41 3.02 -0.96
N ASN A 463 -24.11 3.10 -0.69
CA ASN A 463 -23.30 4.31 -0.90
C ASN A 463 -22.75 4.46 -2.33
N GLY A 464 -23.13 3.56 -3.25
CA GLY A 464 -22.72 3.57 -4.66
C GLY A 464 -21.36 2.91 -4.95
N THR A 465 -20.65 2.38 -3.95
CA THR A 465 -19.42 1.58 -4.16
C THR A 465 -19.75 0.12 -4.50
N VAL A 466 -18.79 -0.65 -4.98
CA VAL A 466 -19.02 -2.02 -5.47
C VAL A 466 -19.00 -3.05 -4.33
N VAL A 467 -19.84 -4.09 -4.46
CA VAL A 467 -19.76 -5.33 -3.68
C VAL A 467 -18.75 -6.27 -4.35
N ALA A 468 -17.68 -6.60 -3.62
CA ALA A 468 -16.66 -7.54 -4.06
C ALA A 468 -16.07 -8.26 -2.84
N ASP A 469 -15.45 -9.41 -3.08
CA ASP A 469 -14.74 -10.15 -2.04
C ASP A 469 -13.54 -9.32 -1.52
N PRO A 470 -13.37 -9.17 -0.19
CA PRO A 470 -12.40 -8.24 0.39
C PRO A 470 -10.93 -8.66 0.22
N VAL A 471 -10.67 -9.90 -0.17
CA VAL A 471 -9.31 -10.43 -0.35
C VAL A 471 -8.95 -10.49 -1.82
N THR A 472 -9.85 -11.00 -2.65
CA THR A 472 -9.64 -11.25 -4.07
C THR A 472 -10.08 -10.08 -4.93
N LEU A 473 -10.91 -9.18 -4.40
CA LEU A 473 -11.51 -8.04 -5.11
C LEU A 473 -12.37 -8.44 -6.32
N GLN A 474 -12.77 -9.71 -6.39
CA GLN A 474 -13.65 -10.23 -7.42
C GLN A 474 -15.10 -9.83 -7.13
N THR A 475 -15.82 -9.39 -8.15
CA THR A 475 -17.25 -9.09 -8.06
C THR A 475 -18.10 -10.35 -8.26
N ALA A 476 -19.42 -10.21 -8.26
CA ALA A 476 -20.33 -11.29 -8.67
C ALA A 476 -20.21 -11.67 -10.17
N GLU A 477 -19.58 -10.83 -11.00
CA GLU A 477 -19.15 -11.22 -12.34
C GLU A 477 -17.68 -11.72 -12.30
N PRO A 478 -17.41 -13.00 -12.64
CA PRO A 478 -16.10 -13.61 -12.38
C PRO A 478 -14.90 -12.95 -13.06
N ASP A 479 -15.07 -12.36 -14.23
CA ASP A 479 -14.00 -11.69 -14.98
C ASP A 479 -13.84 -10.21 -14.62
N ILE A 480 -14.64 -9.68 -13.69
CA ILE A 480 -14.59 -8.29 -13.24
C ILE A 480 -14.07 -8.21 -11.81
N PHE A 481 -12.98 -7.47 -11.66
CA PHE A 481 -12.31 -7.11 -10.41
C PHE A 481 -12.38 -5.60 -10.20
N VAL A 482 -12.34 -5.15 -8.94
CA VAL A 482 -12.47 -3.72 -8.61
C VAL A 482 -11.42 -3.28 -7.60
N GLY A 483 -11.00 -2.02 -7.63
CA GLY A 483 -10.08 -1.51 -6.62
C GLY A 483 -9.97 -0.01 -6.58
N GLY A 484 -9.30 0.50 -5.54
CA GLY A 484 -9.31 1.92 -5.21
C GLY A 484 -10.66 2.37 -4.65
N ASP A 485 -10.97 3.65 -4.80
CA ASP A 485 -12.08 4.29 -4.07
C ASP A 485 -13.47 3.72 -4.42
N VAL A 486 -13.65 3.17 -5.64
CA VAL A 486 -14.89 2.48 -6.03
C VAL A 486 -15.19 1.23 -5.20
N PHE A 487 -14.17 0.68 -4.53
CA PHE A 487 -14.32 -0.46 -3.63
C PHE A 487 -14.24 -0.02 -2.17
N SER A 488 -13.16 0.69 -1.79
CA SER A 488 -12.87 1.02 -0.39
C SER A 488 -13.59 2.25 0.15
N GLY A 489 -14.26 3.02 -0.71
CA GLY A 489 -14.55 4.43 -0.48
C GLY A 489 -13.29 5.29 -0.61
N ALA A 490 -13.48 6.62 -0.64
CA ALA A 490 -12.40 7.60 -0.75
C ALA A 490 -11.37 7.42 0.37
N ARG A 491 -10.14 7.05 -0.01
CA ARG A 491 -8.98 6.87 0.88
C ARG A 491 -7.74 7.54 0.30
N PHE A 492 -6.58 7.32 0.91
CA PHE A 492 -5.32 7.88 0.42
C PHE A 492 -4.82 7.11 -0.81
N ALA A 493 -4.02 7.78 -1.65
CA ALA A 493 -3.45 7.19 -2.86
C ALA A 493 -2.71 5.85 -2.60
N ILE A 494 -2.03 5.73 -1.46
CA ILE A 494 -1.32 4.50 -1.07
C ILE A 494 -2.27 3.31 -0.81
N ASP A 495 -3.49 3.55 -0.34
CA ASP A 495 -4.51 2.52 -0.16
C ASP A 495 -5.00 2.04 -1.55
N ALA A 496 -5.20 2.97 -2.49
CA ALA A 496 -5.58 2.64 -3.87
C ALA A 496 -4.47 1.86 -4.61
N ILE A 497 -3.20 2.23 -4.41
CA ILE A 497 -2.04 1.49 -4.96
C ILE A 497 -2.02 0.05 -4.42
N ALA A 498 -2.27 -0.15 -3.12
CA ALA A 498 -2.38 -1.47 -2.53
C ALA A 498 -3.51 -2.29 -3.17
N GLY A 499 -4.69 -1.69 -3.36
CA GLY A 499 -5.81 -2.33 -4.04
C GLY A 499 -5.49 -2.73 -5.49
N GLY A 500 -4.76 -1.89 -6.23
CA GLY A 500 -4.29 -2.22 -7.58
C GLY A 500 -3.36 -3.44 -7.62
N ARG A 501 -2.45 -3.55 -6.65
CA ARG A 501 -1.53 -4.69 -6.51
C ARG A 501 -2.29 -5.98 -6.22
N GLU A 502 -3.23 -5.95 -5.29
CA GLU A 502 -4.06 -7.11 -4.96
C GLU A 502 -4.97 -7.52 -6.14
N GLY A 503 -5.48 -6.54 -6.88
CA GLY A 503 -6.23 -6.75 -8.13
C GLY A 503 -5.38 -7.47 -9.19
N ALA A 504 -4.14 -7.05 -9.39
CA ALA A 504 -3.20 -7.72 -10.29
C ALA A 504 -2.93 -9.18 -9.89
N VAL A 505 -2.74 -9.45 -8.59
CA VAL A 505 -2.56 -10.83 -8.08
C VAL A 505 -3.79 -11.69 -8.36
N SER A 506 -4.99 -11.13 -8.17
CA SER A 506 -6.24 -11.86 -8.40
C SER A 506 -6.51 -12.12 -9.87
N ILE A 507 -6.26 -11.14 -10.75
CA ILE A 507 -6.37 -11.30 -12.20
C ILE A 507 -5.38 -12.36 -12.69
N ASN A 508 -4.12 -12.31 -12.27
CA ASN A 508 -3.11 -13.33 -12.61
C ASN A 508 -3.55 -14.73 -12.19
N ARG A 509 -4.22 -14.88 -11.04
CA ARG A 509 -4.78 -16.17 -10.61
C ARG A 509 -6.00 -16.58 -11.43
N PHE A 510 -6.89 -15.64 -11.75
CA PHE A 510 -8.14 -15.89 -12.46
C PHE A 510 -7.92 -16.37 -13.91
N VAL A 511 -7.04 -15.70 -14.66
CA VAL A 511 -6.83 -16.00 -16.09
C VAL A 511 -6.09 -17.31 -16.33
N HIS A 512 -5.67 -18.00 -15.28
CA HIS A 512 -4.99 -19.29 -15.33
C HIS A 512 -5.92 -20.42 -14.88
N PRO A 513 -6.41 -21.26 -15.80
CA PRO A 513 -7.30 -22.37 -15.45
C PRO A 513 -6.72 -23.27 -14.37
N GLY A 514 -7.55 -23.63 -13.39
CA GLY A 514 -7.16 -24.51 -12.27
C GLY A 514 -6.47 -23.80 -11.10
N ASN A 515 -6.16 -22.50 -11.21
CA ASN A 515 -5.68 -21.72 -10.09
C ASN A 515 -6.82 -21.26 -9.18
N SER A 516 -6.59 -21.34 -7.88
CA SER A 516 -7.51 -20.78 -6.88
C SER A 516 -7.14 -19.32 -6.59
N LEU A 517 -8.17 -18.49 -6.40
CA LEU A 517 -7.99 -17.10 -5.97
C LEU A 517 -7.47 -16.98 -4.53
N THR A 518 -7.74 -17.99 -3.68
CA THR A 518 -7.51 -17.93 -2.23
C THR A 518 -6.50 -18.94 -1.72
N ILE A 519 -6.46 -20.17 -2.26
CA ILE A 519 -5.55 -21.21 -1.75
C ILE A 519 -4.08 -20.79 -1.93
N ALA A 520 -3.30 -20.90 -0.85
CA ALA A 520 -1.89 -20.51 -0.81
C ALA A 520 -1.67 -19.05 -1.28
N ARG A 521 -2.65 -18.17 -1.04
CA ARG A 521 -2.51 -16.73 -1.28
C ARG A 521 -1.66 -16.12 -0.17
N ASP A 522 -0.64 -15.37 -0.58
CA ASP A 522 0.09 -14.54 0.36
C ASP A 522 -0.77 -13.32 0.71
N LEU A 523 -1.30 -13.31 1.92
CA LEU A 523 -2.10 -12.19 2.44
C LEU A 523 -1.24 -11.04 2.97
N ARG A 524 0.10 -11.17 2.93
CA ARG A 524 1.06 -10.17 3.40
C ARG A 524 0.75 -9.65 4.81
N LYS A 525 0.28 -10.55 5.67
CA LYS A 525 -0.02 -10.24 7.07
C LYS A 525 1.29 -10.04 7.85
N PHE A 526 1.51 -8.80 8.26
CA PHE A 526 2.62 -8.41 9.13
C PHE A 526 2.04 -7.85 10.44
N ILE A 527 2.63 -8.25 11.55
CA ILE A 527 2.20 -7.86 12.89
C ILE A 527 3.16 -6.79 13.41
N GLU A 528 2.63 -5.72 13.99
CA GLU A 528 3.45 -4.69 14.64
C GLU A 528 4.06 -5.27 15.92
N LEU A 529 5.35 -4.99 16.15
CA LEU A 529 6.00 -5.37 17.42
C LEU A 529 5.41 -4.60 18.60
N ASP A 530 5.48 -5.19 19.79
CA ASP A 530 5.06 -4.51 21.02
C ASP A 530 6.13 -3.51 21.47
N LYS A 531 5.84 -2.21 21.31
CA LYS A 531 6.74 -1.11 21.73
C LYS A 531 6.88 -1.01 23.26
N GLY A 532 6.00 -1.65 24.04
CA GLY A 532 6.11 -1.69 25.50
C GLY A 532 7.07 -2.77 26.02
N ASP A 533 7.40 -3.78 25.20
CA ASP A 533 8.31 -4.88 25.53
C ASP A 533 9.63 -4.79 24.74
N ILE A 534 10.08 -3.59 24.38
CA ILE A 534 11.43 -3.37 23.85
C ILE A 534 12.36 -2.79 24.92
N GLU A 535 13.64 -3.16 24.86
CA GLU A 535 14.69 -2.46 25.59
C GLU A 535 14.71 -0.98 25.21
N ASP A 536 15.06 -0.11 26.16
CA ASP A 536 15.20 1.33 25.93
C ASP A 536 16.17 1.57 24.76
N PRO A 537 15.72 2.12 23.61
CA PRO A 537 16.60 2.30 22.47
C PRO A 537 17.78 3.24 22.75
N THR A 538 17.69 4.12 23.75
CA THR A 538 18.77 5.03 24.13
C THR A 538 19.95 4.33 24.81
N SER A 539 19.76 3.10 25.32
CA SER A 539 20.85 2.28 25.87
C SER A 539 21.69 1.60 24.80
N MET A 540 21.26 1.61 23.53
CA MET A 540 21.97 0.97 22.44
C MET A 540 23.26 1.74 22.10
N GLU A 541 24.40 1.04 22.05
CA GLU A 541 25.70 1.66 21.69
C GLU A 541 25.68 2.37 20.33
N CYS A 542 24.83 1.92 19.40
CA CYS A 542 24.68 2.49 18.06
C CYS A 542 23.56 3.54 17.95
N PHE A 543 23.01 4.03 19.06
CA PHE A 543 21.94 5.02 19.03
C PHE A 543 22.45 6.38 18.55
N ASP A 544 21.86 6.88 17.45
CA ASP A 544 22.18 8.18 16.88
C ASP A 544 21.32 9.29 17.53
N ASN A 545 21.97 10.33 18.07
CA ASN A 545 21.33 11.48 18.75
C ASN A 545 21.08 12.68 17.81
N ALA A 546 21.28 12.53 16.50
CA ALA A 546 21.01 13.58 15.54
C ALA A 546 19.52 13.99 15.58
N PRO A 547 19.22 15.30 15.49
CA PRO A 547 17.84 15.75 15.37
C PRO A 547 17.24 15.29 14.04
N ARG A 548 15.92 15.21 13.97
CA ARG A 548 15.21 14.92 12.72
C ARG A 548 15.54 15.97 11.67
N GLN A 549 15.85 15.52 10.46
CA GLN A 549 16.11 16.42 9.34
C GLN A 549 14.80 17.01 8.82
N ILE A 550 14.82 18.28 8.42
CA ILE A 550 13.66 19.03 7.92
C ILE A 550 13.96 19.51 6.51
N PRO A 551 13.03 19.38 5.55
CA PRO A 551 13.28 19.80 4.18
C PRO A 551 13.40 21.32 4.12
N GLY A 552 14.29 21.82 3.27
CA GLY A 552 14.37 23.24 2.98
C GLY A 552 13.11 23.74 2.25
N LYS A 553 12.96 25.06 2.14
CA LYS A 553 11.89 25.70 1.36
C LYS A 553 12.49 26.66 0.33
N LYS A 554 11.93 26.71 -0.87
CA LYS A 554 12.19 27.73 -1.90
C LYS A 554 11.66 29.09 -1.41
N ALA A 555 12.24 30.17 -1.91
CA ALA A 555 11.70 31.51 -1.68
C ALA A 555 10.37 31.69 -2.43
N GLY A 556 9.41 32.39 -1.81
CA GLY A 556 8.11 32.67 -2.41
C GLY A 556 7.01 32.80 -1.37
N ARG A 557 5.85 33.31 -1.78
CA ARG A 557 4.64 33.35 -0.96
C ARG A 557 3.76 32.16 -1.36
N ALA A 558 3.63 31.17 -0.48
CA ALA A 558 2.88 29.93 -0.75
C ALA A 558 1.45 30.21 -1.25
N SER A 559 0.72 31.13 -0.61
CA SER A 559 -0.63 31.53 -1.02
C SER A 559 -0.76 32.18 -2.41
N ALA A 560 0.35 32.53 -3.07
CA ALA A 560 0.35 33.18 -4.39
C ALA A 560 0.87 32.31 -5.53
N THR A 561 1.22 31.03 -5.27
CA THR A 561 1.80 30.15 -6.29
C THR A 561 1.23 28.74 -6.25
N PHE A 562 1.13 28.12 -7.43
CA PHE A 562 0.78 26.71 -7.60
C PHE A 562 2.03 25.78 -7.65
N GLU A 563 3.22 26.30 -7.37
CA GLU A 563 4.45 25.52 -7.28
C GLU A 563 4.65 24.92 -5.88
N ASP A 564 5.19 23.70 -5.80
CA ASP A 564 5.63 23.13 -4.51
C ASP A 564 6.91 23.84 -4.07
N LEU A 565 6.81 24.59 -2.98
CA LEU A 565 7.94 25.32 -2.40
C LEU A 565 8.80 24.42 -1.51
N ARG A 566 8.38 23.19 -1.19
CA ARG A 566 9.20 22.25 -0.39
C ARG A 566 10.33 21.71 -1.25
N LEU A 567 11.55 21.77 -0.72
CA LEU A 567 12.70 21.11 -1.33
C LEU A 567 12.74 19.64 -0.94
N THR A 568 13.36 18.84 -1.79
CA THR A 568 13.73 17.46 -1.42
C THR A 568 14.97 17.53 -0.52
N PHE A 569 15.15 16.53 0.35
CA PHE A 569 16.38 16.42 1.14
C PHE A 569 17.64 16.44 0.26
N THR A 570 18.73 16.96 0.81
CA THR A 570 20.07 16.74 0.25
C THR A 570 20.56 15.33 0.58
N GLU A 571 21.57 14.85 -0.14
CA GLU A 571 22.19 13.55 0.14
C GLU A 571 22.71 13.45 1.59
N GLU A 572 23.30 14.53 2.10
CA GLU A 572 23.77 14.64 3.48
C GLU A 572 22.62 14.50 4.49
N GLN A 573 21.50 15.18 4.25
CA GLN A 573 20.30 15.06 5.08
C GLN A 573 19.77 13.63 5.06
N VAL A 574 19.71 12.99 3.88
CA VAL A 574 19.24 11.60 3.75
C VAL A 574 20.11 10.64 4.56
N LYS A 575 21.44 10.73 4.43
CA LYS A 575 22.37 9.86 5.15
C LYS A 575 22.25 10.05 6.66
N LYS A 576 22.19 11.31 7.12
CA LYS A 576 22.03 11.65 8.54
C LYS A 576 20.68 11.18 9.10
N GLU A 577 19.59 11.38 8.36
CA GLU A 577 18.26 10.94 8.79
C GLU A 577 18.14 9.41 8.80
N ALA A 578 18.68 8.74 7.77
CA ALA A 578 18.62 7.29 7.66
C ALA A 578 19.42 6.58 8.78
N ALA A 579 20.51 7.19 9.24
CA ALA A 579 21.33 6.67 10.35
C ALA A 579 20.57 6.59 11.68
N ARG A 580 19.52 7.40 11.88
CA ARG A 580 18.67 7.40 13.08
C ARG A 580 17.82 6.13 13.24
N CYS A 581 17.69 5.31 12.18
CA CYS A 581 16.80 4.15 12.16
C CYS A 581 17.23 3.05 13.16
N LEU A 582 16.31 2.64 14.05
CA LEU A 582 16.58 1.65 15.10
C LEU A 582 16.73 0.19 14.63
N GLY A 583 16.40 -0.12 13.37
CA GLY A 583 16.51 -1.52 12.89
C GLY A 583 15.56 -2.50 13.59
N CYS A 584 14.31 -2.09 13.86
CA CYS A 584 13.25 -2.84 14.57
C CYS A 584 13.11 -4.35 14.29
N GLY A 585 13.23 -4.81 13.04
CA GLY A 585 12.93 -6.19 12.64
C GLY A 585 14.13 -6.96 12.06
N ALA A 586 14.05 -8.28 12.11
CA ALA A 586 14.94 -9.20 11.41
C ALA A 586 14.16 -10.39 10.83
N THR A 587 14.69 -11.04 9.80
CA THR A 587 14.18 -12.33 9.36
C THR A 587 14.76 -13.44 10.23
N THR A 588 13.93 -14.39 10.61
CA THR A 588 14.35 -15.64 11.25
C THR A 588 14.01 -16.81 10.35
N VAL A 589 14.90 -17.80 10.27
CA VAL A 589 14.65 -19.05 9.55
C VAL A 589 14.45 -20.19 10.53
N ASP A 590 13.29 -20.84 10.45
CA ASP A 590 13.09 -22.16 11.05
C ASP A 590 13.85 -23.21 10.24
N THR A 591 15.03 -23.55 10.72
CA THR A 591 15.89 -24.55 10.09
C THR A 591 15.26 -25.93 10.05
N ASN A 592 14.29 -26.25 10.90
CA ASN A 592 13.59 -27.53 10.79
C ASN A 592 12.66 -27.53 9.58
N ARG A 593 11.98 -26.41 9.27
CA ARG A 593 11.06 -26.29 8.13
C ARG A 593 11.73 -26.00 6.80
N CYS A 594 12.93 -25.39 6.81
CA CYS A 594 13.66 -24.98 5.61
C CYS A 594 14.03 -26.17 4.69
N ILE A 595 13.67 -26.12 3.41
CA ILE A 595 14.03 -27.18 2.45
C ILE A 595 15.37 -26.96 1.73
N GLY A 596 16.09 -25.88 2.06
CA GLY A 596 17.40 -25.61 1.45
C GLY A 596 17.34 -25.26 -0.03
N CYS A 597 16.28 -24.56 -0.48
CA CYS A 597 16.10 -24.18 -1.88
C CYS A 597 16.82 -22.89 -2.30
N GLY A 598 17.36 -22.11 -1.37
CA GLY A 598 18.12 -20.89 -1.71
C GLY A 598 17.33 -19.71 -2.28
N LEU A 599 16.02 -19.82 -2.53
CA LEU A 599 15.24 -18.69 -3.05
C LEU A 599 15.37 -17.43 -2.17
N CYS A 600 15.37 -17.61 -0.85
CA CYS A 600 15.58 -16.54 0.11
C CYS A 600 16.94 -15.83 -0.01
N THR A 601 18.01 -16.54 -0.41
CA THR A 601 19.34 -15.95 -0.60
C THR A 601 19.42 -15.14 -1.89
N THR A 602 18.70 -15.57 -2.94
CA THR A 602 18.62 -14.81 -4.22
C THR A 602 17.87 -13.48 -4.11
N LYS A 603 17.14 -13.25 -3.01
CA LYS A 603 16.36 -12.02 -2.76
C LYS A 603 16.99 -11.11 -1.71
N CYS A 604 18.11 -11.50 -1.13
CA CYS A 604 18.74 -10.73 -0.07
C CYS A 604 19.83 -9.82 -0.65
N GLU A 605 19.54 -8.53 -0.73
CA GLU A 605 20.48 -7.49 -1.20
C GLU A 605 21.46 -7.00 -0.10
N PHE A 606 21.39 -7.61 1.09
CA PHE A 606 22.17 -7.20 2.29
C PHE A 606 23.13 -8.29 2.75
N ASP A 607 23.29 -9.35 1.96
CA ASP A 607 24.16 -10.49 2.27
C ASP A 607 23.94 -11.02 3.71
N ALA A 608 22.66 -11.07 4.12
CA ALA A 608 22.27 -11.41 5.48
C ALA A 608 21.77 -12.86 5.61
N ILE A 609 21.64 -13.61 4.52
CA ILE A 609 21.12 -14.97 4.55
C ILE A 609 21.90 -15.88 3.61
N HIS A 610 22.39 -17.00 4.16
CA HIS A 610 23.28 -17.92 3.45
C HIS A 610 22.82 -19.37 3.59
N LEU A 611 23.20 -20.22 2.63
CA LEU A 611 23.00 -21.65 2.73
C LEU A 611 24.25 -22.33 3.31
N THR A 612 24.08 -23.10 4.37
CA THR A 612 25.12 -23.96 4.94
C THR A 612 24.72 -25.42 4.80
N ARG A 613 25.71 -26.30 4.62
CA ARG A 613 25.49 -27.74 4.41
C ARG A 613 25.32 -28.47 5.76
N ASP A 614 24.20 -28.23 6.42
CA ASP A 614 23.94 -28.75 7.78
C ASP A 614 23.72 -30.26 7.83
N VAL A 615 23.23 -30.86 6.75
CA VAL A 615 22.82 -32.28 6.71
C VAL A 615 23.52 -33.02 5.56
N PRO A 616 24.86 -33.13 5.55
CA PRO A 616 25.60 -33.70 4.42
C PRO A 616 25.21 -35.14 4.11
N ALA A 617 24.79 -35.91 5.12
CA ALA A 617 24.29 -37.28 4.97
C ALA A 617 23.01 -37.37 4.13
N ALA A 618 22.21 -36.30 4.05
CA ALA A 618 21.00 -36.26 3.22
C ALA A 618 21.30 -36.31 1.71
N SER A 619 22.55 -36.08 1.30
CA SER A 619 22.99 -36.26 -0.09
C SER A 619 23.39 -37.70 -0.44
N LYS A 620 23.40 -38.62 0.54
CA LYS A 620 23.84 -40.00 0.30
C LYS A 620 22.71 -40.79 -0.39
N MET A 621 22.89 -41.02 -1.68
CA MET A 621 21.99 -41.84 -2.51
C MET A 621 22.23 -43.32 -2.22
N TYR A 622 21.15 -44.09 -2.13
CA TYR A 622 21.18 -45.55 -2.03
C TYR A 622 20.48 -46.14 -3.25
N ARG A 623 20.96 -47.29 -3.73
CA ARG A 623 20.21 -48.06 -4.74
C ARG A 623 18.88 -48.51 -4.13
N SER A 624 17.84 -48.59 -4.96
CA SER A 624 16.52 -49.00 -4.49
C SER A 624 16.55 -50.39 -3.84
N GLU A 625 17.35 -51.32 -4.38
CA GLU A 625 17.55 -52.65 -3.79
C GLU A 625 18.13 -52.61 -2.37
N ASP A 626 18.96 -51.61 -2.06
CA ASP A 626 19.64 -51.46 -0.77
C ASP A 626 18.86 -50.60 0.24
N LYS A 627 17.67 -50.10 -0.13
CA LYS A 627 16.89 -49.18 0.73
C LYS A 627 16.64 -49.75 2.12
N VAL A 628 16.38 -51.06 2.22
CA VAL A 628 16.10 -51.73 3.50
C VAL A 628 17.35 -51.74 4.38
N LYS A 629 18.53 -51.99 3.80
CA LYS A 629 19.81 -51.96 4.53
C LYS A 629 20.10 -50.56 5.09
N ALA A 630 19.72 -49.50 4.36
CA ALA A 630 19.89 -48.13 4.81
C ALA A 630 18.85 -47.70 5.86
N LEU A 631 17.59 -48.13 5.70
CA LEU A 631 16.46 -47.70 6.53
C LEU A 631 16.37 -48.46 7.86
N LEU A 632 16.65 -49.75 7.90
CA LEU A 632 16.52 -50.56 9.13
C LEU A 632 17.35 -50.03 10.31
N PRO A 633 18.65 -49.71 10.14
CA PRO A 633 19.45 -49.14 11.24
C PRO A 633 18.89 -47.79 11.71
N TYR A 634 18.41 -46.96 10.78
CA TYR A 634 17.78 -45.68 11.10
C TYR A 634 16.49 -45.87 11.91
N MET A 635 15.61 -46.78 11.47
CA MET A 635 14.36 -47.10 12.15
C MET A 635 14.63 -47.62 13.57
N ALA A 636 15.56 -48.56 13.73
CA ALA A 636 15.94 -49.08 15.05
C ALA A 636 16.49 -47.98 15.97
N LYS A 637 17.42 -47.17 15.47
CA LYS A 637 18.00 -46.03 16.22
C LYS A 637 16.93 -45.02 16.62
N ARG A 638 15.99 -44.71 15.72
CA ARG A 638 14.88 -43.79 15.99
C ARG A 638 13.92 -44.36 17.03
N THR A 639 13.52 -45.62 16.92
CA THR A 639 12.63 -46.28 17.88
C THR A 639 13.25 -46.28 19.28
N PHE A 640 14.54 -46.62 19.38
CA PHE A 640 15.28 -46.52 20.64
C PHE A 640 15.27 -45.09 21.17
N LYS A 641 15.62 -44.10 20.34
CA LYS A 641 15.60 -42.69 20.75
C LYS A 641 14.23 -42.26 21.28
N ILE A 642 13.14 -42.65 20.62
CA ILE A 642 11.76 -42.31 21.05
C ILE A 642 11.41 -42.95 22.40
N LEU A 643 11.80 -44.21 22.63
CA LEU A 643 11.52 -44.92 23.88
C LEU A 643 12.26 -44.33 25.08
N PHE A 644 13.49 -43.85 24.88
CA PHE A 644 14.36 -43.35 25.95
C PHE A 644 14.35 -41.83 26.14
N THR A 645 13.74 -41.08 25.22
CA THR A 645 13.54 -39.63 25.41
C THR A 645 12.24 -39.45 26.21
N LYS A 646 12.34 -39.12 27.51
CA LYS A 646 11.16 -38.77 28.33
C LYS A 646 10.32 -37.70 27.61
N PRO A 647 8.99 -37.85 27.51
CA PRO A 647 8.14 -36.79 26.99
C PRO A 647 8.24 -35.60 27.94
N LYS A 648 9.01 -34.57 27.56
CA LYS A 648 8.80 -33.23 28.07
C LYS A 648 7.68 -32.65 27.21
N ASP A 649 6.52 -32.49 27.83
CA ASP A 649 5.32 -31.84 27.30
C ASP A 649 4.49 -32.69 26.29
N GLU A 650 3.54 -33.45 26.83
CA GLU A 650 2.24 -33.70 26.15
C GLU A 650 1.26 -32.58 26.47
#